data_AF-A0AAC8YQR8-F1
#
_entry.id   AF-A0AAC8YQR8-F1
#
_cell.length_a   1.000
_cell.length_b   1.000
_cell.length_c   1.000
_cell.angle_alpha   90.00
_cell.angle_beta   90.00
_cell.angle_gamma   90.00
#
_symmetry.space_group_name_H-M   'P 1'
#
loop_
_entity.id
_entity.type
_entity.pdbx_description
1 polymer ?
#
loop_
_entity_poly.entity_id
_entity_poly.type
_entity_poly.pdbx_seq_one_letter_code
_entity_poly.pdbx_strand_id
1 'polypeptide(L)'
;MGDRMREGQAGNNPVVEASERDLLTSPAVPAVAWTPPALPERDAAPDADASPFQRGHKSWLRQGSQLLVGHRIAARSTLAAIETELDRGAAFLLLPVFLAAGALVYFALPNEPDLAPLVIVSATQAVLAFLTRGRRPVHYALAALAASMLGMAGAKFETERMATKMLGAEISTAITGRVVEIDNLDKGRVRLTLDVLATARPVLRYTPDRVRLVARKLPEGVMAGSEVTGYVRLMPPSGPVRPGSYDFSFESYFDGIGASGFFMKGPEFAATTQPLSASDRAFASIENVRQKIAQRIRDRIGGPEGEIAAALVVGVSGGIPEDVNEALRRTGLYHIISISGLHMAMVAGTVMLLMRLCFAAFPGFTSHRPVKKYAAGAALLAIGGYLFISGAEVAAQRSFIMLAVMLTAVLFDRAALTMRNLAISAVVVIMISPHEVVGPSFQMSFAATAALVGAYAWWSDRREEQALPVGQRSLPSKIWRWLATVAIGLAATSVIAGLATSVLGAWHFQRVSPLSLFANLAVSPFVSVLVMPFAVMAGIFMPLGLDGPFLDTMGFGLKAMIGIATWFSERSPVDAVGLISSHAVLLLIAALVIASTATTWLRAAALPFAALGLLMVVETETPNVLVSEDGRLVGVPVDDGKLAVNRVRPNQFTVDNWQRALASETLVTPARSAANATNGTVRLPSETGSLPTAEADVAGTIPGKPVSGELNAAGADAFVCDSGLCTVQQPEGARIVHAANASAAARACDNANLIVVDDATASDVCPGVAVLTKRELARLGSASIFITAAAAGVDRAVEIRHAVAEPYRPWHAQRQFSREARGLPPYKRVEMPPKTSAGATTAHPKAPTATTR
;
A
#
# COMPACT_ATOMS: atom_id res chain seq x y z
N MET A 1 -30.93 62.25 8.48
CA MET A 1 -31.76 61.53 9.47
C MET A 1 -30.86 60.54 10.21
N GLY A 2 -30.11 60.89 11.25
CA GLY A 2 -29.96 62.18 11.92
C GLY A 2 -30.06 62.06 13.44
N ASP A 3 -29.42 62.89 14.26
CA ASP A 3 -28.34 63.88 14.06
C ASP A 3 -27.84 64.37 15.47
N ARG A 4 -26.72 65.08 15.74
CA ARG A 4 -25.35 65.16 15.17
C ARG A 4 -24.48 66.18 15.95
N MET A 5 -24.29 66.02 17.26
CA MET A 5 -23.58 66.98 18.15
C MET A 5 -22.29 66.37 18.73
N ARG A 6 -21.05 66.94 18.74
CA ARG A 6 -20.49 68.33 18.81
C ARG A 6 -20.86 69.10 20.10
N GLU A 7 -20.09 70.01 20.70
CA GLU A 7 -18.68 70.50 20.71
C GLU A 7 -18.56 71.36 22.02
N GLY A 8 -17.46 71.57 22.76
CA GLY A 8 -16.04 71.18 22.64
C GLY A 8 -15.23 71.83 23.82
N GLN A 9 -14.10 72.48 23.53
CA GLN A 9 -13.31 73.43 24.37
C GLN A 9 -12.25 72.93 25.39
N ALA A 10 -11.09 73.59 25.28
CA ALA A 10 -9.80 73.34 25.92
C ALA A 10 -9.51 74.20 27.16
N GLY A 11 -8.45 73.88 27.92
CA GLY A 11 -7.92 74.76 28.99
C GLY A 11 -6.72 74.27 29.81
N ASN A 12 -5.49 74.48 29.29
CA ASN A 12 -4.19 74.67 29.99
C ASN A 12 -3.70 73.80 31.19
N ASN A 13 -2.59 73.07 30.92
CA ASN A 13 -1.32 72.97 31.70
C ASN A 13 -1.27 72.53 33.19
N PRO A 14 -0.13 71.92 33.63
CA PRO A 14 0.77 70.96 32.96
C PRO A 14 1.16 69.78 33.91
N VAL A 15 2.30 69.12 33.62
CA VAL A 15 3.10 68.20 34.47
C VAL A 15 2.87 66.69 34.29
N VAL A 16 3.79 66.09 33.51
CA VAL A 16 4.36 64.73 33.58
C VAL A 16 3.45 63.55 33.23
N GLU A 17 3.63 63.07 31.99
CA GLU A 17 3.45 61.65 31.64
C GLU A 17 4.54 60.79 32.32
N ALA A 18 4.16 59.67 32.92
CA ALA A 18 5.09 58.61 33.31
C ALA A 18 4.70 57.32 32.56
N SER A 19 5.63 56.78 31.77
CA SER A 19 5.37 55.62 30.92
C SER A 19 5.53 54.29 31.69
N GLU A 20 4.85 53.23 31.25
CA GLU A 20 4.92 51.88 31.85
C GLU A 20 6.30 51.17 31.76
N ARG A 21 7.38 51.90 31.46
CA ARG A 21 8.75 51.36 31.42
C ARG A 21 9.53 51.43 32.74
N ASP A 22 9.06 52.18 33.73
CA ASP A 22 9.83 52.43 34.98
C ASP A 22 9.47 51.52 36.18
N LEU A 23 8.52 50.58 36.03
CA LEU A 23 8.24 49.57 37.07
C LEU A 23 9.25 48.40 37.11
N LEU A 24 10.36 48.50 36.38
CA LEU A 24 11.42 47.48 36.30
C LEU A 24 12.83 48.02 36.66
N THR A 25 12.99 48.83 37.70
CA THR A 25 14.26 48.88 38.45
C THR A 25 14.14 49.43 39.87
N SER A 26 14.49 48.61 40.87
CA SER A 26 15.22 49.05 42.08
C SER A 26 16.00 47.88 42.69
N PRO A 27 17.13 48.14 43.39
CA PRO A 27 18.28 47.24 43.36
C PRO A 27 18.40 46.24 44.53
N ALA A 28 19.40 45.36 44.42
CA ALA A 28 19.64 44.23 45.31
C ALA A 28 20.07 44.60 46.75
N VAL A 29 19.75 43.71 47.69
CA VAL A 29 20.23 43.67 49.08
C VAL A 29 20.69 42.22 49.38
N PRO A 30 21.79 41.97 50.12
CA PRO A 30 22.60 40.76 49.94
C PRO A 30 22.15 39.52 50.73
N ALA A 31 22.77 38.40 50.40
CA ALA A 31 22.45 37.06 50.90
C ALA A 31 22.78 36.86 52.40
N VAL A 32 21.83 36.24 53.12
CA VAL A 32 22.05 35.67 54.46
C VAL A 32 22.45 34.21 54.30
N ALA A 33 23.70 33.88 54.63
CA ALA A 33 24.18 32.50 54.68
C ALA A 33 23.65 31.79 55.93
N TRP A 34 23.02 30.63 55.76
CA TRP A 34 22.66 29.74 56.87
C TRP A 34 23.77 28.70 57.09
N THR A 35 24.57 28.90 58.14
CA THR A 35 25.55 27.93 58.61
C THR A 35 24.87 26.91 59.53
N PRO A 36 25.03 25.59 59.30
CA PRO A 36 24.56 24.58 60.25
C PRO A 36 25.44 24.59 61.53
N PRO A 37 24.90 24.21 62.70
CA PRO A 37 25.62 24.26 63.96
C PRO A 37 26.78 23.26 64.02
N ALA A 38 27.87 23.67 64.66
CA ALA A 38 29.02 22.81 64.92
C ALA A 38 28.67 21.68 65.90
N LEU A 39 29.16 20.47 65.61
CA LEU A 39 29.21 19.37 66.57
C LEU A 39 30.47 19.51 67.43
N PRO A 40 30.44 19.15 68.72
CA PRO A 40 31.60 19.25 69.60
C PRO A 40 32.72 18.28 69.18
N GLU A 41 33.95 18.68 69.51
CA GLU A 41 35.18 17.95 69.19
C GLU A 41 35.23 16.56 69.86
N ARG A 42 35.99 15.66 69.24
CA ARG A 42 36.20 14.30 69.72
C ARG A 42 37.65 14.15 70.19
N ASP A 43 37.84 14.12 71.50
CA ASP A 43 39.10 13.70 72.10
C ASP A 43 39.40 12.22 71.81
N ALA A 44 40.68 11.86 71.91
CA ALA A 44 41.21 10.60 71.38
C ALA A 44 41.40 9.49 72.45
N ALA A 45 41.05 8.25 72.04
CA ALA A 45 41.50 6.95 72.56
C ALA A 45 41.06 6.54 74.00
N PRO A 46 41.10 5.24 74.38
CA PRO A 46 41.57 4.06 73.65
C PRO A 46 40.50 2.94 73.44
N ASP A 47 40.96 1.78 72.94
CA ASP A 47 40.17 0.63 72.50
C ASP A 47 39.32 -0.08 73.58
N ALA A 48 38.17 -0.64 73.16
CA ALA A 48 37.47 -1.74 73.82
C ALA A 48 36.66 -2.57 72.81
N ASP A 49 36.51 -3.87 73.09
CA ASP A 49 36.25 -4.93 72.11
C ASP A 49 34.78 -5.20 71.71
N ALA A 50 34.64 -6.01 70.64
CA ALA A 50 33.49 -6.87 70.30
C ALA A 50 32.09 -6.29 69.95
N SER A 51 31.73 -6.34 68.65
CA SER A 51 30.87 -7.45 68.14
C SER A 51 30.55 -7.33 66.62
N PRO A 52 30.43 -8.44 65.85
CA PRO A 52 30.26 -8.37 64.39
C PRO A 52 28.82 -8.12 63.88
N PHE A 53 27.80 -8.14 64.75
CA PHE A 53 26.42 -8.50 64.33
C PHE A 53 25.47 -7.36 63.93
N GLN A 54 25.93 -6.11 63.80
CA GLN A 54 25.06 -4.96 63.45
C GLN A 54 25.38 -4.23 62.13
N ARG A 55 26.34 -4.70 61.33
CA ARG A 55 26.69 -4.05 60.04
C ARG A 55 25.78 -4.43 58.86
N GLY A 56 24.94 -5.46 58.97
CA GLY A 56 24.11 -5.97 57.85
C GLY A 56 22.81 -5.22 57.54
N HIS A 57 22.21 -4.50 58.50
CA HIS A 57 20.83 -4.00 58.35
C HIS A 57 20.70 -2.52 57.96
N LYS A 58 21.76 -1.71 58.06
CA LYS A 58 21.72 -0.26 57.74
C LYS A 58 22.25 0.11 56.33
N SER A 59 22.87 -0.82 55.61
CA SER A 59 23.28 -0.63 54.21
C SER A 59 22.10 -0.78 53.24
N TRP A 60 21.25 -1.80 53.44
CA TRP A 60 20.14 -2.13 52.53
C TRP A 60 19.07 -1.03 52.49
N LEU A 61 18.68 -0.47 53.64
CA LEU A 61 17.76 0.68 53.74
C LEU A 61 18.36 1.97 53.13
N ARG A 62 19.69 2.13 53.12
CA ARG A 62 20.36 3.24 52.42
C ARG A 62 20.40 3.03 50.90
N GLN A 63 20.65 1.82 50.42
CA GLN A 63 20.54 1.50 48.99
C GLN A 63 19.10 1.67 48.47
N GLY A 64 18.10 1.18 49.19
CA GLY A 64 16.69 1.38 48.86
C GLY A 64 16.30 2.86 48.78
N SER A 65 16.76 3.68 49.75
CA SER A 65 16.50 5.13 49.70
C SER A 65 17.27 5.86 48.59
N GLN A 66 18.49 5.44 48.25
CA GLN A 66 19.23 6.01 47.10
C GLN A 66 18.61 5.63 45.75
N LEU A 67 18.10 4.40 45.59
CA LEU A 67 17.32 3.99 44.41
C LEU A 67 16.00 4.77 44.32
N LEU A 68 15.26 4.91 45.42
CA LEU A 68 14.02 5.69 45.45
C LEU A 68 14.24 7.20 45.21
N VAL A 69 15.35 7.77 45.70
CA VAL A 69 15.74 9.15 45.41
C VAL A 69 16.20 9.30 43.95
N GLY A 70 16.96 8.34 43.41
CA GLY A 70 17.31 8.27 41.99
C GLY A 70 16.09 8.21 41.08
N HIS A 71 15.13 7.32 41.39
CA HIS A 71 13.85 7.25 40.69
C HIS A 71 13.02 8.54 40.82
N ARG A 72 13.04 9.22 41.96
CA ARG A 72 12.34 10.51 42.14
C ARG A 72 13.01 11.66 41.38
N ILE A 73 14.34 11.68 41.27
CA ILE A 73 15.08 12.66 40.46
C ILE A 73 14.85 12.39 38.97
N ALA A 74 14.93 11.12 38.54
CA ALA A 74 14.63 10.70 37.18
C ALA A 74 13.16 10.97 36.78
N ALA A 75 12.19 10.73 37.68
CA ALA A 75 10.78 11.04 37.44
C ALA A 75 10.56 12.56 37.31
N ARG A 76 11.23 13.38 38.12
CA ARG A 76 11.16 14.85 38.01
C ARG A 76 11.80 15.37 36.72
N SER A 77 12.95 14.84 36.29
CA SER A 77 13.56 15.23 35.02
C SER A 77 12.76 14.72 33.81
N THR A 78 12.07 13.58 33.93
CA THR A 78 11.14 13.07 32.91
C THR A 78 9.89 13.95 32.80
N LEU A 79 9.25 14.31 33.91
CA LEU A 79 8.09 15.21 33.91
C LEU A 79 8.43 16.60 33.37
N ALA A 80 9.57 17.17 33.76
CA ALA A 80 10.06 18.44 33.22
C ALA A 80 10.35 18.37 31.71
N ALA A 81 10.90 17.25 31.22
CA ALA A 81 11.10 17.03 29.79
C ALA A 81 9.76 16.90 29.04
N ILE A 82 8.78 16.16 29.58
CA ILE A 82 7.43 16.04 29.00
C ILE A 82 6.76 17.41 28.92
N GLU A 83 6.81 18.21 29.98
CA GLU A 83 6.26 19.57 29.98
C GLU A 83 6.95 20.47 28.92
N THR A 84 8.29 20.36 28.80
CA THR A 84 9.06 21.05 27.77
C THR A 84 8.63 20.66 26.34
N GLU A 85 8.39 19.37 26.06
CA GLU A 85 7.89 18.92 24.75
C GLU A 85 6.46 19.42 24.48
N LEU A 86 5.60 19.44 25.50
CA LEU A 86 4.22 19.93 25.39
C LEU A 86 4.18 21.44 25.13
N ASP A 87 4.99 22.23 25.83
CA ASP A 87 5.11 23.68 25.59
C ASP A 87 5.77 23.98 24.22
N ARG A 88 6.63 23.08 23.71
CA ARG A 88 7.14 23.10 22.31
C ARG A 88 6.12 22.63 21.27
N GLY A 89 4.93 22.19 21.69
CA GLY A 89 3.82 21.84 20.80
C GLY A 89 3.77 20.38 20.34
N ALA A 90 4.49 19.44 21.00
CA ALA A 90 4.49 18.02 20.64
C ALA A 90 3.08 17.40 20.63
N ALA A 91 2.16 17.88 21.47
CA ALA A 91 0.76 17.45 21.46
C ALA A 91 0.07 17.60 20.10
N PHE A 92 0.39 18.66 19.33
CA PHE A 92 -0.15 18.86 18.00
C PHE A 92 0.47 17.90 16.97
N LEU A 93 1.74 17.51 17.16
CA LEU A 93 2.42 16.55 16.27
C LEU A 93 1.85 15.11 16.42
N LEU A 94 1.34 14.77 17.61
CA LEU A 94 0.71 13.49 17.88
C LEU A 94 -0.77 13.40 17.46
N LEU A 95 -1.44 14.54 17.17
CA LEU A 95 -2.82 14.57 16.68
C LEU A 95 -3.10 13.62 15.49
N PRO A 96 -2.33 13.66 14.38
CA PRO A 96 -2.51 12.72 13.27
C PRO A 96 -2.20 11.27 13.66
N VAL A 97 -1.34 11.02 14.65
CA VAL A 97 -1.03 9.66 15.13
C VAL A 97 -2.24 9.06 15.83
N PHE A 98 -2.94 9.83 16.66
CA PHE A 98 -4.18 9.39 17.30
C PHE A 98 -5.34 9.24 16.30
N LEU A 99 -5.50 10.17 15.34
CA LEU A 99 -6.47 10.01 14.25
C LEU A 99 -6.22 8.73 13.43
N ALA A 100 -4.96 8.49 13.05
CA ALA A 100 -4.55 7.27 12.35
C ALA A 100 -4.79 6.01 13.18
N ALA A 101 -4.45 6.01 14.47
CA ALA A 101 -4.74 4.90 15.38
C ALA A 101 -6.25 4.62 15.47
N GLY A 102 -7.08 5.66 15.53
CA GLY A 102 -8.55 5.54 15.49
C GLY A 102 -9.07 4.86 14.23
N ALA A 103 -8.59 5.28 13.07
CA ALA A 103 -8.92 4.66 11.78
C ALA A 103 -8.41 3.22 11.69
N LEU A 104 -7.19 2.94 12.14
CA LEU A 104 -6.63 1.58 12.18
C LEU A 104 -7.44 0.65 13.08
N VAL A 105 -7.87 1.11 14.26
CA VAL A 105 -8.76 0.32 15.13
C VAL A 105 -10.10 0.05 14.43
N TYR A 106 -10.68 1.03 13.74
CA TYR A 106 -11.91 0.80 12.95
C TYR A 106 -11.73 -0.31 11.89
N PHE A 107 -10.63 -0.30 11.14
CA PHE A 107 -10.37 -1.32 10.12
C PHE A 107 -9.95 -2.69 10.71
N ALA A 108 -9.43 -2.71 11.94
CA ALA A 108 -9.12 -3.93 12.68
C ALA A 108 -10.32 -4.54 13.44
N LEU A 109 -11.41 -3.81 13.65
CA LEU A 109 -12.61 -4.36 14.28
C LEU A 109 -13.24 -5.46 13.40
N PRO A 110 -13.68 -6.60 13.96
CA PRO A 110 -14.37 -7.64 13.20
C PRO A 110 -15.77 -7.19 12.76
N ASN A 111 -16.44 -6.40 13.59
CA ASN A 111 -17.82 -5.97 13.38
C ASN A 111 -17.85 -4.50 12.93
N GLU A 112 -18.83 -4.14 12.09
CA GLU A 112 -19.14 -2.75 11.75
C GLU A 112 -19.83 -2.05 12.94
N PRO A 113 -19.23 -1.02 13.57
CA PRO A 113 -19.90 -0.19 14.57
C PRO A 113 -20.86 0.82 13.92
N ASP A 114 -21.97 1.16 14.59
CA ASP A 114 -22.87 2.22 14.15
C ASP A 114 -22.20 3.60 14.17
N LEU A 115 -22.50 4.45 13.18
CA LEU A 115 -21.91 5.79 13.08
C LEU A 115 -22.35 6.73 14.23
N ALA A 116 -23.62 6.67 14.65
CA ALA A 116 -24.18 7.56 15.66
C ALA A 116 -23.45 7.52 17.02
N PRO A 117 -23.21 6.37 17.68
CA PRO A 117 -22.47 6.34 18.95
C PRO A 117 -21.03 6.83 18.80
N LEU A 118 -20.36 6.57 17.68
CA LEU A 118 -18.99 7.06 17.42
C LEU A 118 -18.93 8.59 17.39
N VAL A 119 -19.86 9.22 16.66
CA VAL A 119 -19.97 10.69 16.59
C VAL A 119 -20.33 11.29 17.95
N ILE A 120 -21.28 10.70 18.69
CA ILE A 120 -21.69 11.18 20.01
C ILE A 120 -20.53 11.09 21.02
N VAL A 121 -19.80 9.97 21.05
CA VAL A 121 -18.66 9.81 21.97
C VAL A 121 -17.51 10.74 21.59
N SER A 122 -17.19 10.88 20.29
CA SER A 122 -16.16 11.84 19.83
C SER A 122 -16.51 13.28 20.21
N ALA A 123 -17.75 13.71 19.97
CA ALA A 123 -18.23 15.04 20.36
C ALA A 123 -18.20 15.26 21.87
N THR A 124 -18.64 14.26 22.66
CA THR A 124 -18.63 14.33 24.13
C THR A 124 -17.21 14.43 24.67
N GLN A 125 -16.26 13.66 24.14
CA GLN A 125 -14.85 13.74 24.52
C GLN A 125 -14.22 15.07 24.09
N ALA A 126 -14.57 15.62 22.93
CA ALA A 126 -14.10 16.94 22.49
C ALA A 126 -14.62 18.07 23.40
N VAL A 127 -15.88 18.01 23.82
CA VAL A 127 -16.46 18.94 24.81
C VAL A 127 -15.78 18.78 26.17
N LEU A 128 -15.57 17.56 26.66
CA LEU A 128 -14.90 17.33 27.93
C LEU A 128 -13.42 17.78 27.89
N ALA A 129 -12.73 17.57 26.76
CA ALA A 129 -11.39 18.11 26.53
C ALA A 129 -11.41 19.65 26.55
N PHE A 130 -12.40 20.30 25.95
CA PHE A 130 -12.57 21.76 26.01
C PHE A 130 -12.77 22.26 27.45
N LEU A 131 -13.68 21.63 28.22
CA LEU A 131 -13.97 22.01 29.60
C LEU A 131 -12.79 21.77 30.55
N THR A 132 -11.97 20.75 30.29
CA THR A 132 -10.81 20.39 31.12
C THR A 132 -9.52 21.13 30.75
N ARG A 133 -9.54 22.12 29.85
CA ARG A 133 -8.35 22.91 29.42
C ARG A 133 -7.50 23.47 30.57
N GLY A 134 -8.11 23.79 31.71
CA GLY A 134 -7.38 24.24 32.91
C GLY A 134 -6.52 23.16 33.59
N ARG A 135 -6.72 21.88 33.27
CA ARG A 135 -5.96 20.73 33.77
C ARG A 135 -5.19 20.08 32.61
N ARG A 136 -4.04 20.66 32.24
CA ARG A 136 -3.13 20.23 31.15
C ARG A 136 -3.11 18.69 30.88
N PRO A 137 -2.80 17.80 31.85
CA PRO A 137 -2.71 16.35 31.57
C PRO A 137 -4.07 15.71 31.21
N VAL A 138 -5.16 16.14 31.86
CA VAL A 138 -6.51 15.63 31.59
C VAL A 138 -6.99 16.11 30.22
N HIS A 139 -6.72 17.38 29.89
CA HIS A 139 -7.00 17.96 28.58
C HIS A 139 -6.33 17.16 27.45
N TYR A 140 -5.03 16.89 27.54
CA TYR A 140 -4.31 16.15 26.51
C TYR A 140 -4.74 14.69 26.39
N ALA A 141 -5.02 14.00 27.50
CA ALA A 141 -5.55 12.63 27.47
C ALA A 141 -6.92 12.56 26.77
N LEU A 142 -7.83 13.48 27.10
CA LEU A 142 -9.15 13.55 26.46
C LEU A 142 -9.08 14.01 25.01
N ALA A 143 -8.16 14.92 24.65
CA ALA A 143 -7.94 15.33 23.27
C ALA A 143 -7.39 14.17 22.40
N ALA A 144 -6.49 13.36 22.94
CA ALA A 144 -6.00 12.15 22.28
C ALA A 144 -7.11 11.12 22.06
N LEU A 145 -7.95 10.87 23.08
CA LEU A 145 -9.13 9.99 22.94
C LEU A 145 -10.13 10.54 21.92
N ALA A 146 -10.46 11.84 21.97
CA ALA A 146 -11.36 12.48 21.02
C ALA A 146 -10.85 12.39 19.57
N ALA A 147 -9.53 12.53 19.37
CA ALA A 147 -8.88 12.34 18.08
C ALA A 147 -8.97 10.90 17.57
N SER A 148 -8.72 9.90 18.43
CA SER A 148 -8.92 8.49 18.06
C SER A 148 -10.38 8.18 17.72
N MET A 149 -11.35 8.68 18.50
CA MET A 149 -12.77 8.49 18.19
C MET A 149 -13.21 9.25 16.93
N LEU A 150 -12.61 10.41 16.63
CA LEU A 150 -12.86 11.14 15.39
C LEU A 150 -12.30 10.38 14.18
N GLY A 151 -11.12 9.78 14.28
CA GLY A 151 -10.55 8.92 13.23
C GLY A 151 -11.40 7.68 12.96
N MET A 152 -11.92 7.05 14.01
CA MET A 152 -12.86 5.93 13.93
C MET A 152 -14.20 6.32 13.29
N ALA A 153 -14.79 7.46 13.71
CA ALA A 153 -16.01 8.00 13.11
C ALA A 153 -15.82 8.39 11.64
N GLY A 154 -14.68 8.99 11.30
CA GLY A 154 -14.31 9.32 9.93
C GLY A 154 -14.20 8.07 9.05
N ALA A 155 -13.52 7.02 9.53
CA ALA A 155 -13.38 5.76 8.80
C ALA A 155 -14.71 5.03 8.59
N LYS A 156 -15.63 5.09 9.56
CA LYS A 156 -17.00 4.61 9.39
C LYS A 156 -17.78 5.41 8.34
N PHE A 157 -17.75 6.73 8.44
CA PHE A 157 -18.40 7.63 7.47
C PHE A 157 -17.86 7.40 6.05
N GLU A 158 -16.55 7.21 5.89
CA GLU A 158 -15.91 6.91 4.60
C GLU A 158 -16.42 5.61 3.99
N THR A 159 -16.53 4.57 4.81
CA THR A 159 -16.98 3.24 4.38
C THR A 159 -18.43 3.26 3.89
N GLU A 160 -19.28 4.11 4.48
CA GLU A 160 -20.66 4.36 4.03
C GLU A 160 -20.74 5.29 2.81
N ARG A 161 -19.88 6.32 2.75
CA ARG A 161 -19.77 7.26 1.61
C ARG A 161 -19.40 6.54 0.31
N MET A 162 -18.52 5.55 0.40
CA MET A 162 -17.97 4.78 -0.72
C MET A 162 -18.68 3.43 -0.94
N ALA A 163 -19.95 3.27 -0.55
CA ALA A 163 -20.66 1.98 -0.52
C ALA A 163 -20.81 1.26 -1.88
N THR A 164 -19.72 0.62 -2.31
CA THR A 164 -19.56 0.03 -3.64
C THR A 164 -20.25 -1.33 -3.76
N LYS A 165 -21.08 -1.47 -4.80
CA LYS A 165 -21.79 -2.73 -5.10
C LYS A 165 -20.81 -3.76 -5.68
N MET A 166 -20.29 -4.65 -4.85
CA MET A 166 -19.39 -5.72 -5.28
C MET A 166 -20.13 -6.91 -5.88
N LEU A 167 -19.58 -7.48 -6.95
CA LEU A 167 -20.09 -8.68 -7.60
C LEU A 167 -19.88 -9.91 -6.69
N GLY A 168 -20.93 -10.72 -6.47
CA GLY A 168 -20.87 -11.88 -5.55
C GLY A 168 -20.43 -13.22 -6.16
N ALA A 169 -20.29 -13.33 -7.48
CA ALA A 169 -19.85 -14.55 -8.14
C ALA A 169 -19.32 -14.27 -9.56
N GLU A 170 -18.43 -15.13 -10.05
CA GLU A 170 -18.01 -15.10 -11.44
C GLU A 170 -19.20 -15.34 -12.39
N ILE A 171 -19.34 -14.49 -13.41
CA ILE A 171 -20.44 -14.59 -14.38
C ILE A 171 -20.00 -14.09 -15.76
N SER A 172 -20.52 -14.73 -16.81
CA SER A 172 -20.40 -14.24 -18.18
C SER A 172 -21.70 -13.58 -18.60
N THR A 173 -21.64 -12.33 -19.08
CA THR A 173 -22.80 -11.54 -19.51
C THR A 173 -22.40 -10.60 -20.65
N ALA A 174 -23.36 -10.13 -21.45
CA ALA A 174 -23.12 -8.98 -22.31
C ALA A 174 -23.26 -7.70 -21.48
N ILE A 175 -22.22 -6.85 -21.48
CA ILE A 175 -22.23 -5.56 -20.80
C ILE A 175 -22.34 -4.44 -21.82
N THR A 176 -23.06 -3.38 -21.49
CA THR A 176 -22.98 -2.09 -22.17
C THR A 176 -22.60 -1.05 -21.13
N GLY A 177 -21.53 -0.32 -21.40
CA GLY A 177 -20.93 0.60 -20.43
C GLY A 177 -20.23 1.77 -21.09
N ARG A 178 -20.09 2.85 -20.34
CA ARG A 178 -19.39 4.08 -20.75
C ARG A 178 -17.92 3.98 -20.37
N VAL A 179 -17.03 4.26 -21.30
CA VAL A 179 -15.59 4.28 -21.06
C VAL A 179 -15.23 5.49 -20.20
N VAL A 180 -14.68 5.24 -19.01
CA VAL A 180 -14.17 6.28 -18.09
C VAL A 180 -12.68 6.51 -18.33
N GLU A 181 -11.92 5.43 -18.45
CA GLU A 181 -10.45 5.42 -18.52
C GLU A 181 -9.96 4.30 -19.44
N ILE A 182 -8.82 4.53 -20.11
CA ILE A 182 -8.20 3.60 -21.07
C ILE A 182 -6.71 3.40 -20.72
N ASP A 183 -6.40 2.28 -20.08
CA ASP A 183 -5.02 1.85 -19.81
C ASP A 183 -4.51 0.96 -20.95
N ASN A 184 -3.53 1.43 -21.71
CA ASN A 184 -2.78 0.54 -22.61
C ASN A 184 -1.87 -0.36 -21.76
N LEU A 185 -1.88 -1.67 -22.00
CA LEU A 185 -1.12 -2.69 -21.28
C LEU A 185 -0.03 -3.31 -22.17
N ASP A 186 1.04 -3.81 -21.55
CA ASP A 186 2.04 -4.65 -22.22
C ASP A 186 1.41 -5.75 -23.10
N LYS A 187 2.06 -5.96 -24.26
CA LYS A 187 1.66 -6.82 -25.39
C LYS A 187 0.38 -6.35 -26.11
N GLY A 188 0.13 -5.04 -26.15
CA GLY A 188 -0.95 -4.43 -26.93
C GLY A 188 -2.37 -4.74 -26.43
N ARG A 189 -2.48 -5.21 -25.18
CA ARG A 189 -3.77 -5.36 -24.50
C ARG A 189 -4.22 -3.99 -24.02
N VAL A 190 -5.52 -3.83 -23.76
CA VAL A 190 -6.08 -2.58 -23.22
C VAL A 190 -6.97 -2.91 -22.04
N ARG A 191 -6.84 -2.20 -20.93
CA ARG A 191 -7.73 -2.25 -19.78
C ARG A 191 -8.64 -1.03 -19.82
N LEU A 192 -9.95 -1.26 -19.72
CA LEU A 192 -10.98 -0.23 -19.72
C LEU A 192 -11.62 -0.19 -18.34
N THR A 193 -11.70 0.99 -17.74
CA THR A 193 -12.59 1.24 -16.61
C THR A 193 -13.93 1.70 -17.19
N LEU A 194 -15.01 0.94 -16.96
CA LEU A 194 -16.33 1.20 -17.52
C LEU A 194 -17.36 1.48 -16.40
N ASP A 195 -18.17 2.52 -16.57
CA ASP A 195 -19.41 2.69 -15.83
C ASP A 195 -20.52 1.85 -16.49
N VAL A 196 -21.21 1.02 -15.71
CA VAL A 196 -22.13 0.01 -16.22
C VAL A 196 -23.52 0.61 -16.46
N LEU A 197 -23.93 0.68 -17.73
CA LEU A 197 -25.25 1.19 -18.12
C LEU A 197 -26.29 0.07 -18.17
N ALA A 198 -25.92 -1.11 -18.70
CA ALA A 198 -26.80 -2.26 -18.81
C ALA A 198 -26.03 -3.59 -18.81
N THR A 199 -26.71 -4.66 -18.39
CA THR A 199 -26.26 -6.05 -18.56
C THR A 199 -27.36 -6.87 -19.23
N ALA A 200 -26.98 -7.80 -20.10
CA ALA A 200 -27.91 -8.61 -20.87
C ALA A 200 -27.41 -10.04 -21.05
N ARG A 201 -28.33 -11.01 -20.94
CA ARG A 201 -28.05 -12.46 -21.11
C ARG A 201 -26.89 -12.96 -20.22
N PRO A 202 -27.03 -12.95 -18.88
CA PRO A 202 -28.20 -12.54 -18.09
C PRO A 202 -28.14 -11.07 -17.61
N VAL A 203 -29.30 -10.51 -17.28
CA VAL A 203 -29.40 -9.25 -16.54
C VAL A 203 -29.01 -9.50 -15.08
N LEU A 204 -28.06 -8.74 -14.54
CA LEU A 204 -27.65 -8.88 -13.14
C LEU A 204 -28.63 -8.12 -12.22
N ARG A 205 -29.11 -8.78 -11.15
CA ARG A 205 -29.96 -8.12 -10.13
C ARG A 205 -29.18 -7.12 -9.27
N TYR A 206 -27.90 -7.41 -9.05
CA TYR A 206 -26.95 -6.53 -8.36
C TYR A 206 -25.81 -6.26 -9.35
N THR A 207 -26.01 -5.27 -10.22
CA THR A 207 -24.95 -4.76 -11.10
C THR A 207 -23.93 -3.97 -10.26
N PRO A 208 -22.63 -4.23 -10.40
CA PRO A 208 -21.61 -3.26 -9.98
C PRO A 208 -21.76 -1.99 -10.82
N ASP A 209 -21.62 -0.82 -10.20
CA ASP A 209 -21.79 0.46 -10.91
C ASP A 209 -20.61 0.76 -11.85
N ARG A 210 -19.40 0.31 -11.48
CA ARG A 210 -18.17 0.43 -12.28
C ARG A 210 -17.38 -0.89 -12.27
N VAL A 211 -16.75 -1.20 -13.41
CA VAL A 211 -15.98 -2.43 -13.63
C VAL A 211 -14.68 -2.18 -14.40
N ARG A 212 -13.65 -3.00 -14.15
CA ARG A 212 -12.33 -2.90 -14.80
C ARG A 212 -12.07 -4.12 -15.69
N LEU A 213 -12.07 -3.93 -17.02
CA LEU A 213 -12.11 -5.01 -18.01
C LEU A 213 -10.95 -4.99 -18.99
N VAL A 214 -10.29 -6.13 -19.20
CA VAL A 214 -9.21 -6.26 -20.19
C VAL A 214 -9.74 -6.73 -21.55
N ALA A 215 -9.42 -5.98 -22.61
CA ALA A 215 -9.63 -6.31 -24.01
C ALA A 215 -8.29 -6.64 -24.71
N ARG A 216 -8.34 -7.49 -25.74
CA ARG A 216 -7.16 -7.82 -26.56
C ARG A 216 -6.84 -6.80 -27.64
N LYS A 217 -7.87 -6.14 -28.17
CA LYS A 217 -7.79 -5.05 -29.14
C LYS A 217 -9.01 -4.17 -28.94
N LEU A 218 -8.82 -2.86 -29.06
CA LEU A 218 -9.89 -1.86 -29.03
C LEU A 218 -10.27 -1.48 -30.49
N PRO A 219 -11.55 -1.19 -30.79
CA PRO A 219 -11.91 -0.54 -32.04
C PRO A 219 -11.24 0.83 -32.18
N GLU A 220 -10.94 1.21 -33.42
CA GLU A 220 -10.41 2.54 -33.71
C GLU A 220 -11.45 3.63 -33.38
N GLY A 221 -10.99 4.74 -32.82
CA GLY A 221 -11.83 5.87 -32.43
C GLY A 221 -12.53 5.76 -31.06
N VAL A 222 -12.36 4.67 -30.30
CA VAL A 222 -12.86 4.60 -28.92
C VAL A 222 -12.08 5.58 -28.04
N MET A 223 -12.82 6.44 -27.35
CA MET A 223 -12.30 7.50 -26.48
C MET A 223 -13.02 7.47 -25.13
N ALA A 224 -12.49 8.18 -24.13
CA ALA A 224 -13.23 8.38 -22.89
C ALA A 224 -14.56 9.11 -23.18
N GLY A 225 -15.63 8.67 -22.53
CA GLY A 225 -17.01 9.06 -22.80
C GLY A 225 -17.72 8.22 -23.88
N SER A 226 -17.03 7.37 -24.65
CA SER A 226 -17.67 6.45 -25.61
C SER A 226 -18.51 5.39 -24.90
N GLU A 227 -19.64 4.99 -25.48
CA GLU A 227 -20.42 3.83 -25.02
C GLU A 227 -20.00 2.59 -25.82
N VAL A 228 -19.60 1.53 -25.12
CA VAL A 228 -19.12 0.26 -25.69
C VAL A 228 -19.96 -0.91 -25.20
N THR A 229 -20.13 -1.91 -26.05
CA THR A 229 -20.85 -3.16 -25.73
C THR A 229 -20.00 -4.37 -26.06
N GLY A 230 -20.14 -5.45 -25.28
CA GLY A 230 -19.41 -6.68 -25.54
C GLY A 230 -19.72 -7.81 -24.57
N TYR A 231 -19.36 -9.03 -24.96
CA TYR A 231 -19.52 -10.21 -24.10
C TYR A 231 -18.29 -10.38 -23.21
N VAL A 232 -18.50 -10.35 -21.90
CA VAL A 232 -17.44 -10.25 -20.88
C VAL A 232 -17.62 -11.34 -19.83
N ARG A 233 -16.50 -11.73 -19.21
CA ARG A 233 -16.49 -12.54 -18.00
C ARG A 233 -16.05 -11.67 -16.85
N LEU A 234 -17.00 -11.40 -15.95
CA LEU A 234 -16.82 -10.63 -14.74
C LEU A 234 -16.48 -11.59 -13.60
N MET A 235 -15.52 -11.19 -12.78
CA MET A 235 -15.06 -11.88 -11.58
C MET A 235 -15.19 -10.91 -10.39
N PRO A 236 -15.54 -11.40 -9.19
CA PRO A 236 -15.41 -10.61 -7.98
C PRO A 236 -13.96 -10.15 -7.81
N PRO A 237 -13.69 -8.96 -7.24
CA PRO A 237 -12.37 -8.64 -6.73
C PRO A 237 -11.95 -9.70 -5.70
N SER A 238 -10.76 -10.27 -5.87
CA SER A 238 -10.24 -11.32 -4.98
C SER A 238 -9.96 -10.75 -3.58
N GLY A 239 -10.04 -11.60 -2.56
CA GLY A 239 -9.58 -11.24 -1.23
C GLY A 239 -8.05 -11.25 -1.11
N PRO A 240 -7.53 -11.26 0.13
CA PRO A 240 -6.12 -11.57 0.39
C PRO A 240 -5.73 -12.93 -0.19
N VAL A 241 -4.51 -13.02 -0.72
CA VAL A 241 -3.95 -14.26 -1.33
C VAL A 241 -3.53 -15.29 -0.27
N ARG A 242 -3.31 -14.80 0.95
CA ARG A 242 -3.09 -15.55 2.19
C ARG A 242 -3.58 -14.67 3.37
N PRO A 243 -3.85 -15.25 4.56
CA PRO A 243 -4.18 -14.45 5.75
C PRO A 243 -3.09 -13.40 6.06
N GLY A 244 -3.52 -12.21 6.46
CA GLY A 244 -2.62 -11.08 6.76
C GLY A 244 -1.90 -10.46 5.55
N SER A 245 -2.21 -10.87 4.31
CA SER A 245 -1.69 -10.22 3.10
C SER A 245 -2.61 -9.10 2.59
N TYR A 246 -2.12 -8.37 1.58
CA TYR A 246 -2.84 -7.27 0.94
C TYR A 246 -4.22 -7.69 0.39
N ASP A 247 -5.25 -6.92 0.72
CA ASP A 247 -6.64 -7.17 0.31
C ASP A 247 -7.03 -6.36 -0.93
N PHE A 248 -7.13 -7.02 -2.08
CA PHE A 248 -7.56 -6.39 -3.33
C PHE A 248 -9.04 -6.03 -3.34
N SER A 249 -9.86 -6.66 -2.49
CA SER A 249 -11.29 -6.35 -2.36
C SER A 249 -11.53 -5.06 -1.57
N PHE A 250 -10.71 -4.79 -0.55
CA PHE A 250 -10.66 -3.51 0.18
C PHE A 250 -10.34 -2.34 -0.77
N GLU A 251 -9.22 -2.40 -1.51
CA GLU A 251 -8.84 -1.33 -2.44
C GLU A 251 -9.91 -1.12 -3.53
N SER A 252 -10.39 -2.21 -4.13
CA SER A 252 -11.45 -2.13 -5.16
C SER A 252 -12.75 -1.50 -4.63
N TYR A 253 -13.09 -1.67 -3.36
CA TYR A 253 -14.27 -1.07 -2.74
C TYR A 253 -14.14 0.45 -2.61
N PHE A 254 -12.98 0.96 -2.17
CA PHE A 254 -12.73 2.41 -2.06
C PHE A 254 -12.46 3.08 -3.42
N ASP A 255 -11.96 2.34 -4.42
CA ASP A 255 -11.84 2.78 -5.82
C ASP A 255 -13.20 2.86 -6.56
N GLY A 256 -14.29 2.37 -5.98
CA GLY A 256 -15.59 2.27 -6.65
C GLY A 256 -15.75 1.08 -7.62
N ILE A 257 -14.80 0.15 -7.65
CA ILE A 257 -14.73 -0.93 -8.65
C ILE A 257 -15.38 -2.21 -8.10
N GLY A 258 -16.62 -2.47 -8.52
CA GLY A 258 -17.39 -3.61 -8.05
C GLY A 258 -17.05 -4.96 -8.70
N ALA A 259 -16.38 -4.97 -9.86
CA ALA A 259 -15.89 -6.20 -10.50
C ALA A 259 -14.68 -5.96 -11.41
N SER A 260 -13.88 -7.00 -11.60
CA SER A 260 -12.82 -7.05 -12.62
C SER A 260 -13.15 -8.12 -13.66
N GLY A 261 -12.52 -8.09 -14.85
CA GLY A 261 -12.85 -9.08 -15.87
C GLY A 261 -12.10 -8.93 -17.18
N PHE A 262 -12.57 -9.67 -18.19
CA PHE A 262 -12.04 -9.58 -19.55
C PHE A 262 -13.12 -9.79 -20.61
N PHE A 263 -12.89 -9.17 -21.76
CA PHE A 263 -13.69 -9.31 -22.97
C PHE A 263 -13.38 -10.66 -23.65
N MET A 264 -14.43 -11.44 -23.90
CA MET A 264 -14.33 -12.73 -24.64
C MET A 264 -14.13 -12.50 -26.14
N LYS A 265 -14.83 -11.50 -26.68
CA LYS A 265 -14.63 -10.88 -27.98
C LYS A 265 -14.41 -9.39 -27.72
N GLY A 266 -13.52 -8.73 -28.48
CA GLY A 266 -13.26 -7.30 -28.33
C GLY A 266 -14.57 -6.48 -28.38
N PRO A 267 -14.62 -5.34 -27.65
CA PRO A 267 -15.81 -4.50 -27.60
C PRO A 267 -16.21 -3.96 -28.98
N GLU A 268 -17.48 -3.65 -29.13
CA GLU A 268 -18.07 -2.98 -30.28
C GLU A 268 -18.70 -1.65 -29.81
N PHE A 269 -18.82 -0.66 -30.69
CA PHE A 269 -19.48 0.60 -30.34
C PHE A 269 -20.98 0.38 -30.05
N ALA A 270 -21.48 0.99 -28.98
CA ALA A 270 -22.91 1.07 -28.71
C ALA A 270 -23.46 2.41 -29.23
N ALA A 271 -24.72 2.43 -29.67
CA ALA A 271 -25.42 3.69 -29.92
C ALA A 271 -25.60 4.44 -28.59
N THR A 272 -25.21 5.71 -28.53
CA THR A 272 -25.28 6.52 -27.30
C THR A 272 -26.72 6.59 -26.79
N THR A 273 -26.96 6.00 -25.62
CA THR A 273 -28.30 5.86 -25.03
C THR A 273 -28.69 7.05 -24.15
N GLN A 274 -27.71 7.77 -23.59
CA GLN A 274 -27.95 8.93 -22.73
C GLN A 274 -26.93 10.04 -22.99
N PRO A 275 -27.34 11.32 -22.98
CA PRO A 275 -26.39 12.43 -23.05
C PRO A 275 -25.47 12.41 -21.80
N LEU A 276 -24.17 12.59 -22.01
CA LEU A 276 -23.17 12.73 -20.94
C LEU A 276 -23.57 13.87 -20.00
N SER A 277 -23.41 13.70 -18.68
CA SER A 277 -23.53 14.82 -17.73
C SER A 277 -22.44 15.87 -18.00
N ALA A 278 -22.63 17.11 -17.51
CA ALA A 278 -21.60 18.15 -17.59
C ALA A 278 -20.31 17.73 -16.87
N SER A 279 -20.42 17.00 -15.76
CA SER A 279 -19.31 16.35 -15.05
C SER A 279 -18.58 15.36 -15.96
N ASP A 280 -19.32 14.43 -16.55
CA ASP A 280 -18.77 13.29 -17.29
C ASP A 280 -18.08 13.79 -18.57
N ARG A 281 -18.63 14.83 -19.22
CA ARG A 281 -17.96 15.51 -20.34
C ARG A 281 -16.64 16.14 -19.92
N ALA A 282 -16.56 16.75 -18.73
CA ALA A 282 -15.32 17.35 -18.24
C ALA A 282 -14.27 16.27 -17.95
N PHE A 283 -14.63 15.21 -17.21
CA PHE A 283 -13.73 14.08 -16.92
C PHE A 283 -13.26 13.37 -18.20
N ALA A 284 -14.20 13.05 -19.12
CA ALA A 284 -13.86 12.46 -20.41
C ALA A 284 -12.96 13.38 -21.25
N SER A 285 -13.15 14.71 -21.20
CA SER A 285 -12.29 15.65 -21.91
C SER A 285 -10.87 15.67 -21.33
N ILE A 286 -10.72 15.63 -20.00
CA ILE A 286 -9.42 15.54 -19.32
C ILE A 286 -8.73 14.23 -19.70
N GLU A 287 -9.42 13.09 -19.63
CA GLU A 287 -8.86 11.79 -20.01
C GLU A 287 -8.45 11.76 -21.49
N ASN A 288 -9.26 12.31 -22.39
CA ASN A 288 -8.92 12.38 -23.81
C ASN A 288 -7.72 13.32 -24.09
N VAL A 289 -7.49 14.34 -23.27
CA VAL A 289 -6.24 15.14 -23.31
C VAL A 289 -5.07 14.33 -22.76
N ARG A 290 -5.25 13.62 -21.64
CA ARG A 290 -4.26 12.72 -21.01
C ARG A 290 -3.73 11.69 -22.01
N GLN A 291 -4.64 11.01 -22.73
CA GLN A 291 -4.30 10.02 -23.75
C GLN A 291 -3.61 10.63 -24.98
N LYS A 292 -4.00 11.85 -25.41
CA LYS A 292 -3.32 12.57 -26.52
C LYS A 292 -1.89 12.94 -26.15
N ILE A 293 -1.66 13.42 -24.93
CA ILE A 293 -0.32 13.73 -24.42
C ILE A 293 0.50 12.43 -24.31
N ALA A 294 -0.06 11.37 -23.73
CA ALA A 294 0.59 10.06 -23.63
C ALA A 294 1.02 9.53 -25.01
N GLN A 295 0.13 9.62 -26.01
CA GLN A 295 0.43 9.17 -27.37
C GLN A 295 1.53 10.01 -28.01
N ARG A 296 1.47 11.34 -27.90
CA ARG A 296 2.51 12.23 -28.44
C ARG A 296 3.90 11.94 -27.84
N ILE A 297 3.96 11.62 -26.55
CA ILE A 297 5.21 11.23 -25.87
C ILE A 297 5.73 9.90 -26.42
N ARG A 298 4.86 8.88 -26.55
CA ARG A 298 5.20 7.58 -27.14
C ARG A 298 5.68 7.70 -28.59
N ASP A 299 4.98 8.48 -29.41
CA ASP A 299 5.31 8.70 -30.83
C ASP A 299 6.68 9.40 -31.00
N ARG A 300 7.10 10.22 -30.02
CA ARG A 300 8.38 10.94 -30.07
C ARG A 300 9.56 10.16 -29.50
N ILE A 301 9.41 9.57 -28.32
CA ILE A 301 10.50 8.89 -27.60
C ILE A 301 10.62 7.43 -28.03
N GLY A 302 9.48 6.74 -28.20
CA GLY A 302 9.41 5.30 -28.47
C GLY A 302 9.89 4.42 -27.31
N GLY A 303 9.71 3.10 -27.48
CA GLY A 303 10.26 2.09 -26.57
C GLY A 303 9.74 2.15 -25.12
N PRO A 304 10.39 1.41 -24.20
CA PRO A 304 10.10 1.44 -22.77
C PRO A 304 10.28 2.85 -22.17
N GLU A 305 11.21 3.65 -22.69
CA GLU A 305 11.43 5.04 -22.28
C GLU A 305 10.19 5.91 -22.52
N GLY A 306 9.51 5.75 -23.65
CA GLY A 306 8.28 6.48 -23.97
C GLY A 306 7.11 6.11 -23.06
N GLU A 307 6.99 4.85 -22.66
CA GLU A 307 5.96 4.40 -21.71
C GLU A 307 6.22 4.92 -20.28
N ILE A 308 7.49 4.91 -19.82
CA ILE A 308 7.84 5.52 -18.52
C ILE A 308 7.65 7.05 -18.58
N ALA A 309 7.94 7.70 -19.71
CA ALA A 309 7.70 9.13 -19.88
C ALA A 309 6.19 9.46 -19.81
N ALA A 310 5.33 8.65 -20.43
CA ALA A 310 3.88 8.78 -20.31
C ALA A 310 3.42 8.55 -18.86
N ALA A 311 3.96 7.55 -18.15
CA ALA A 311 3.67 7.34 -16.74
C ALA A 311 4.02 8.56 -15.88
N LEU A 312 5.20 9.16 -16.09
CA LEU A 312 5.67 10.32 -15.32
C LEU A 312 4.89 11.62 -15.60
N VAL A 313 4.51 11.88 -16.86
CA VAL A 313 3.86 13.14 -17.25
C VAL A 313 2.35 13.10 -17.07
N VAL A 314 1.72 11.94 -17.30
CA VAL A 314 0.26 11.79 -17.36
C VAL A 314 -0.30 10.60 -16.56
N GLY A 315 0.51 9.88 -15.78
CA GLY A 315 0.05 8.76 -14.93
C GLY A 315 -0.33 7.50 -15.71
N VAL A 316 -0.05 7.41 -17.01
CA VAL A 316 -0.39 6.24 -17.84
C VAL A 316 0.75 5.23 -17.80
N SER A 317 0.70 4.28 -16.87
CA SER A 317 1.81 3.35 -16.55
C SER A 317 1.68 1.93 -17.13
N GLY A 318 0.51 1.55 -17.64
CA GLY A 318 0.24 0.15 -18.03
C GLY A 318 1.10 -0.42 -19.17
N GLY A 319 1.66 0.44 -20.04
CA GLY A 319 2.44 0.04 -21.20
C GLY A 319 3.88 -0.37 -20.89
N ILE A 320 4.37 -0.12 -19.66
CA ILE A 320 5.75 -0.42 -19.27
C ILE A 320 5.97 -1.94 -19.26
N PRO A 321 6.99 -2.46 -19.99
CA PRO A 321 7.30 -3.89 -20.03
C PRO A 321 7.62 -4.48 -18.64
N GLU A 322 7.20 -5.74 -18.42
CA GLU A 322 7.30 -6.34 -17.07
C GLU A 322 8.74 -6.66 -16.64
N ASP A 323 9.67 -6.87 -17.59
CA ASP A 323 11.10 -6.99 -17.32
C ASP A 323 11.69 -5.68 -16.77
N VAL A 324 11.25 -4.53 -17.30
CA VAL A 324 11.63 -3.21 -16.78
C VAL A 324 10.96 -2.94 -15.43
N ASN A 325 9.68 -3.31 -15.25
CA ASN A 325 9.01 -3.24 -13.95
C ASN A 325 9.73 -4.06 -12.88
N GLU A 326 10.11 -5.31 -13.19
CA GLU A 326 10.82 -6.17 -12.25
C GLU A 326 12.22 -5.64 -11.95
N ALA A 327 12.98 -5.17 -12.95
CA ALA A 327 14.29 -4.55 -12.73
C ALA A 327 14.21 -3.33 -11.78
N LEU A 328 13.19 -2.49 -11.96
CA LEU A 328 12.92 -1.35 -11.07
C LEU A 328 12.43 -1.79 -9.69
N ARG A 329 11.70 -2.90 -9.56
CA ARG A 329 11.31 -3.45 -8.24
C ARG A 329 12.51 -4.02 -7.48
N ARG A 330 13.35 -4.82 -8.14
CA ARG A 330 14.58 -5.42 -7.56
C ARG A 330 15.60 -4.38 -7.12
N THR A 331 15.70 -3.27 -7.84
CA THR A 331 16.57 -2.12 -7.48
C THR A 331 15.92 -1.10 -6.55
N GLY A 332 14.67 -1.32 -6.12
CA GLY A 332 13.92 -0.39 -5.27
C GLY A 332 13.53 0.93 -5.95
N LEU A 333 13.79 1.08 -7.26
CA LEU A 333 13.50 2.26 -8.08
C LEU A 333 12.04 2.34 -8.58
N TYR A 334 11.22 1.30 -8.38
CA TYR A 334 9.83 1.25 -8.87
C TYR A 334 8.95 2.41 -8.36
N HIS A 335 9.29 3.00 -7.21
CA HIS A 335 8.62 4.19 -6.68
C HIS A 335 8.80 5.45 -7.57
N ILE A 336 9.68 5.41 -8.57
CA ILE A 336 9.87 6.46 -9.59
C ILE A 336 8.83 6.32 -10.73
N ILE A 337 8.21 5.15 -10.94
CA ILE A 337 7.12 5.05 -11.95
C ILE A 337 5.84 5.72 -11.43
N SER A 338 5.53 5.53 -10.14
CA SER A 338 4.40 6.23 -9.51
C SER A 338 4.75 7.70 -9.26
N ILE A 339 3.74 8.57 -9.29
CA ILE A 339 3.93 10.02 -9.14
C ILE A 339 4.26 10.34 -7.68
N SER A 340 5.57 10.38 -7.41
CA SER A 340 6.13 10.58 -6.09
C SER A 340 6.04 12.03 -5.60
N GLY A 341 6.14 12.21 -4.29
CA GLY A 341 6.25 13.54 -3.67
C GLY A 341 7.46 14.33 -4.17
N LEU A 342 8.53 13.64 -4.58
CA LEU A 342 9.70 14.28 -5.18
C LEU A 342 9.38 14.83 -6.58
N HIS A 343 8.56 14.14 -7.39
CA HIS A 343 8.12 14.66 -8.69
C HIS A 343 7.32 15.94 -8.53
N MET A 344 6.31 15.94 -7.65
CA MET A 344 5.55 17.16 -7.31
C MET A 344 6.45 18.29 -6.80
N ALA A 345 7.45 17.99 -5.97
CA ALA A 345 8.43 18.96 -5.49
C ALA A 345 9.37 19.49 -6.58
N MET A 346 9.76 18.66 -7.55
CA MET A 346 10.57 19.09 -8.69
C MET A 346 9.76 19.91 -9.69
N VAL A 347 8.47 19.60 -9.91
CA VAL A 347 7.54 20.44 -10.68
C VAL A 347 7.39 21.82 -10.02
N ALA A 348 7.04 21.86 -8.73
CA ALA A 348 6.93 23.12 -7.98
C ALA A 348 8.26 23.90 -7.99
N GLY A 349 9.38 23.24 -7.71
CA GLY A 349 10.71 23.85 -7.68
C GLY A 349 11.15 24.42 -9.03
N THR A 350 10.88 23.71 -10.12
CA THR A 350 11.18 24.15 -11.49
C THR A 350 10.33 25.36 -11.86
N VAL A 351 9.03 25.35 -11.58
CA VAL A 351 8.14 26.50 -11.83
C VAL A 351 8.54 27.70 -10.96
N MET A 352 8.87 27.49 -9.68
CA MET A 352 9.39 28.58 -8.83
C MET A 352 10.71 29.15 -9.37
N LEU A 353 11.62 28.31 -9.87
CA LEU A 353 12.90 28.75 -10.43
C LEU A 353 12.70 29.54 -11.72
N LEU A 354 11.93 28.99 -12.68
CA LEU A 354 11.60 29.64 -13.94
C LEU A 354 10.94 31.00 -13.69
N MET A 355 9.91 31.06 -12.84
CA MET A 355 9.28 32.34 -12.49
C MET A 355 10.25 33.33 -11.87
N ARG A 356 11.15 32.89 -10.98
CA ARG A 356 12.19 33.77 -10.39
C ARG A 356 13.19 34.27 -11.44
N LEU A 357 13.57 33.45 -12.41
CA LEU A 357 14.45 33.85 -13.51
C LEU A 357 13.74 34.85 -14.45
N CYS A 358 12.47 34.62 -14.78
CA CYS A 358 11.66 35.56 -15.54
C CYS A 358 11.53 36.91 -14.82
N PHE A 359 11.25 36.92 -13.51
CA PHE A 359 11.18 38.18 -12.75
C PHE A 359 12.56 38.85 -12.58
N ALA A 360 13.66 38.09 -12.53
CA ALA A 360 15.01 38.66 -12.49
C ALA A 360 15.37 39.46 -13.76
N ALA A 361 14.76 39.14 -14.91
CA ALA A 361 14.87 39.93 -16.13
C ALA A 361 14.12 41.29 -16.06
N PHE A 362 13.30 41.52 -15.03
CA PHE A 362 12.57 42.77 -14.81
C PHE A 362 12.88 43.38 -13.43
N PRO A 363 14.05 44.05 -13.24
CA PRO A 363 14.52 44.53 -11.93
C PRO A 363 13.52 45.43 -11.20
N GLY A 364 12.82 46.31 -11.91
CA GLY A 364 11.84 47.23 -11.32
C GLY A 364 10.66 46.52 -10.65
N PHE A 365 10.16 45.42 -11.22
CA PHE A 365 9.10 44.63 -10.58
C PHE A 365 9.65 43.88 -9.35
N THR A 366 10.83 43.28 -9.49
CA THR A 366 11.48 42.48 -8.44
C THR A 366 11.84 43.28 -7.20
N SER A 367 12.17 44.57 -7.32
CA SER A 367 12.49 45.43 -6.17
C SER A 367 11.25 45.83 -5.34
N HIS A 368 10.07 45.93 -5.95
CA HIS A 368 8.85 46.46 -5.30
C HIS A 368 7.81 45.41 -4.92
N ARG A 369 7.97 44.14 -5.33
CA ARG A 369 6.96 43.09 -5.13
C ARG A 369 7.59 41.81 -4.54
N PRO A 370 6.89 41.09 -3.64
CA PRO A 370 7.41 39.87 -3.03
C PRO A 370 7.43 38.69 -4.01
N VAL A 371 8.43 38.65 -4.90
CA VAL A 371 8.61 37.64 -5.96
C VAL A 371 8.43 36.20 -5.46
N LYS A 372 8.89 35.89 -4.23
CA LYS A 372 8.74 34.58 -3.59
C LYS A 372 7.27 34.14 -3.49
N LYS A 373 6.33 35.07 -3.23
CA LYS A 373 4.90 34.76 -3.09
C LYS A 373 4.24 34.49 -4.44
N TYR A 374 4.55 35.29 -5.47
CA TYR A 374 4.05 35.03 -6.83
C TYR A 374 4.59 33.71 -7.39
N ALA A 375 5.88 33.41 -7.17
CA ALA A 375 6.48 32.13 -7.54
C ALA A 375 5.82 30.95 -6.81
N ALA A 376 5.53 31.07 -5.50
CA ALA A 376 4.83 30.03 -4.74
C ALA A 376 3.38 29.84 -5.19
N GLY A 377 2.65 30.93 -5.52
CA GLY A 377 1.29 30.86 -6.06
C GLY A 377 1.25 30.22 -7.46
N ALA A 378 2.17 30.60 -8.34
CA ALA A 378 2.32 29.97 -9.66
C ALA A 378 2.67 28.48 -9.55
N ALA A 379 3.56 28.11 -8.63
CA ALA A 379 3.90 26.72 -8.38
C ALA A 379 2.72 25.92 -7.81
N LEU A 380 1.91 26.51 -6.92
CA LEU A 380 0.70 25.88 -6.38
C LEU A 380 -0.33 25.60 -7.48
N LEU A 381 -0.54 26.56 -8.39
CA LEU A 381 -1.39 26.37 -9.57
C LEU A 381 -0.82 25.30 -10.51
N ALA A 382 0.50 25.27 -10.72
CA ALA A 382 1.14 24.29 -11.59
C ALA A 382 1.05 22.85 -11.05
N ILE A 383 1.29 22.62 -9.76
CA ILE A 383 1.11 21.27 -9.17
C ILE A 383 -0.37 20.86 -9.10
N GLY A 384 -1.29 21.82 -8.95
CA GLY A 384 -2.72 21.56 -9.05
C GLY A 384 -3.13 21.14 -10.46
N GLY A 385 -2.66 21.85 -11.49
CA GLY A 385 -2.85 21.47 -12.89
C GLY A 385 -2.24 20.11 -13.23
N TYR A 386 -1.03 19.85 -12.73
CA TYR A 386 -0.36 18.55 -12.91
C TYR A 386 -1.15 17.41 -12.25
N LEU A 387 -1.71 17.60 -11.04
CA LEU A 387 -2.57 16.60 -10.40
C LEU A 387 -3.78 16.22 -11.25
N PHE A 388 -4.44 17.18 -11.90
CA PHE A 388 -5.56 16.90 -12.81
C PHE A 388 -5.11 16.20 -14.10
N ILE A 389 -4.00 16.65 -14.69
CA ILE A 389 -3.43 16.06 -15.92
C ILE A 389 -2.97 14.62 -15.66
N SER A 390 -2.48 14.32 -14.46
CA SER A 390 -1.97 12.99 -14.09
C SER A 390 -3.04 12.00 -13.63
N GLY A 391 -4.31 12.24 -13.92
CA GLY A 391 -5.42 11.35 -13.53
C GLY A 391 -5.77 11.37 -12.03
N ALA A 392 -5.19 12.30 -11.25
CA ALA A 392 -5.41 12.42 -9.81
C ALA A 392 -5.22 11.12 -8.99
N GLU A 393 -4.20 10.31 -9.32
CA GLU A 393 -3.82 9.13 -8.53
C GLU A 393 -3.68 9.45 -7.03
N VAL A 394 -4.03 8.52 -6.15
CA VAL A 394 -3.98 8.69 -4.69
C VAL A 394 -2.58 9.12 -4.20
N ALA A 395 -1.51 8.62 -4.83
CA ALA A 395 -0.13 9.03 -4.54
C ALA A 395 0.18 10.48 -4.93
N ALA A 396 -0.35 10.93 -6.08
CA ALA A 396 -0.27 12.31 -6.52
C ALA A 396 -1.09 13.24 -5.60
N GLN A 397 -2.29 12.82 -5.17
CA GLN A 397 -3.15 13.59 -4.25
C GLN A 397 -2.46 13.89 -2.92
N ARG A 398 -1.93 12.87 -2.21
CA ARG A 398 -1.19 13.07 -0.95
C ARG A 398 -0.01 14.02 -1.13
N SER A 399 0.77 13.80 -2.19
CA SER A 399 1.93 14.62 -2.54
C SER A 399 1.54 16.07 -2.80
N PHE A 400 0.46 16.31 -3.55
CA PHE A 400 -0.12 17.62 -3.76
C PHE A 400 -0.58 18.27 -2.45
N ILE A 401 -1.30 17.57 -1.58
CA ILE A 401 -1.76 18.10 -0.28
C ILE A 401 -0.57 18.55 0.57
N MET A 402 0.47 17.71 0.68
CA MET A 402 1.70 18.03 1.42
C MET A 402 2.37 19.30 0.87
N LEU A 403 2.57 19.37 -0.45
CA LEU A 403 3.17 20.56 -1.07
C LEU A 403 2.27 21.79 -1.03
N ALA A 404 0.95 21.63 -1.11
CA ALA A 404 0.00 22.72 -1.01
C ALA A 404 0.06 23.36 0.39
N VAL A 405 0.14 22.56 1.46
CA VAL A 405 0.36 23.06 2.82
C VAL A 405 1.71 23.79 2.94
N MET A 406 2.79 23.22 2.39
CA MET A 406 4.13 23.84 2.42
C MET A 406 4.21 25.16 1.63
N LEU A 407 3.64 25.22 0.43
CA LEU A 407 3.59 26.43 -0.41
C LEU A 407 2.66 27.49 0.19
N THR A 408 1.54 27.07 0.80
CA THR A 408 0.65 27.98 1.55
C THR A 408 1.38 28.58 2.75
N ALA A 409 2.19 27.79 3.48
CA ALA A 409 3.05 28.33 4.53
C ALA A 409 4.03 29.39 3.99
N VAL A 410 4.60 29.21 2.78
CA VAL A 410 5.44 30.23 2.11
C VAL A 410 4.66 31.52 1.80
N LEU A 411 3.39 31.43 1.39
CA LEU A 411 2.55 32.62 1.13
C LEU A 411 2.29 33.45 2.40
N PHE A 412 2.17 32.78 3.56
CA PHE A 412 2.02 33.39 4.88
C PHE A 412 3.35 33.68 5.59
N ASP A 413 4.49 33.66 4.88
CA ASP A 413 5.84 33.89 5.41
C ASP A 413 6.23 32.97 6.60
N ARG A 414 5.65 31.77 6.65
CA ARG A 414 6.01 30.72 7.61
C ARG A 414 7.05 29.75 7.02
N ALA A 415 7.74 29.02 7.89
CA ALA A 415 8.66 27.99 7.48
C ALA A 415 7.91 26.83 6.77
N ALA A 416 8.38 26.46 5.58
CA ALA A 416 7.73 25.45 4.74
C ALA A 416 8.02 24.02 5.21
N LEU A 417 9.28 23.72 5.51
CA LEU A 417 9.74 22.39 5.94
C LEU A 417 9.71 22.31 7.47
N THR A 418 8.61 21.83 8.04
CA THR A 418 8.45 21.64 9.49
C THR A 418 7.63 20.40 9.80
N MET A 419 7.87 19.77 10.97
CA MET A 419 7.03 18.68 11.48
C MET A 419 5.56 19.12 11.66
N ARG A 420 5.32 20.41 11.93
CA ARG A 420 3.97 20.97 12.04
C ARG A 420 3.21 20.95 10.71
N ASN A 421 3.85 21.30 9.61
CA ASN A 421 3.23 21.24 8.27
C ASN A 421 3.01 19.79 7.83
N LEU A 422 3.92 18.87 8.19
CA LEU A 422 3.71 17.43 7.99
C LEU A 422 2.48 16.93 8.77
N ALA A 423 2.34 17.32 10.04
CA ALA A 423 1.19 16.96 10.86
C ALA A 423 -0.13 17.53 10.32
N ILE A 424 -0.16 18.79 9.87
CA ILE A 424 -1.33 19.38 9.18
C ILE A 424 -1.70 18.57 7.94
N SER A 425 -0.70 18.21 7.11
CA SER A 425 -0.93 17.44 5.90
C SER A 425 -1.49 16.04 6.21
N ALA A 426 -0.98 15.38 7.25
CA ALA A 426 -1.49 14.09 7.71
C ALA A 426 -2.95 14.19 8.19
N VAL A 427 -3.29 15.22 8.99
CA VAL A 427 -4.68 15.46 9.42
C VAL A 427 -5.61 15.64 8.22
N VAL A 428 -5.21 16.45 7.22
CA VAL A 428 -6.04 16.67 6.01
C VAL A 428 -6.26 15.38 5.24
N VAL A 429 -5.20 14.57 4.99
CA VAL A 429 -5.33 13.29 4.27
C VAL A 429 -6.22 12.31 5.03
N ILE A 430 -5.98 12.11 6.34
CA ILE A 430 -6.76 11.17 7.17
C ILE A 430 -8.24 11.57 7.24
N MET A 431 -8.57 12.86 7.23
CA MET A 431 -9.96 13.33 7.27
C MET A 431 -10.68 13.26 5.92
N ILE A 432 -9.96 13.21 4.78
CA ILE A 432 -10.54 13.07 3.44
C ILE A 432 -10.71 11.61 3.03
N SER A 433 -9.70 10.78 3.35
CA SER A 433 -9.60 9.36 2.98
C SER A 433 -9.01 8.51 4.12
N PRO A 434 -9.75 8.26 5.22
CA PRO A 434 -9.26 7.50 6.38
C PRO A 434 -8.73 6.10 6.05
N HIS A 435 -9.24 5.46 4.99
CA HIS A 435 -8.83 4.12 4.54
C HIS A 435 -7.36 4.09 4.09
N GLU A 436 -6.79 5.21 3.63
CA GLU A 436 -5.40 5.28 3.17
C GLU A 436 -4.39 4.92 4.27
N VAL A 437 -4.74 5.10 5.55
CA VAL A 437 -3.86 4.80 6.70
C VAL A 437 -3.45 3.32 6.75
N VAL A 438 -4.31 2.42 6.26
CA VAL A 438 -4.04 0.97 6.15
C VAL A 438 -3.06 0.69 5.00
N GLY A 439 -3.06 1.52 3.96
CA GLY A 439 -2.32 1.30 2.72
C GLY A 439 -0.81 1.59 2.82
N PRO A 440 0.03 0.84 2.06
CA PRO A 440 1.49 1.04 2.05
C PRO A 440 1.89 2.46 1.65
N SER A 441 1.16 3.04 0.71
CA SER A 441 1.50 4.30 0.03
C SER A 441 1.35 5.54 0.93
N PHE A 442 0.48 5.49 1.93
CA PHE A 442 0.41 6.50 3.00
C PHE A 442 1.57 6.31 3.98
N GLN A 443 1.69 5.09 4.51
CA GLN A 443 2.65 4.75 5.56
C GLN A 443 4.08 5.07 5.15
N MET A 444 4.51 4.63 3.96
CA MET A 444 5.87 4.89 3.46
C MET A 444 6.14 6.38 3.22
N SER A 445 5.18 7.13 2.68
CA SER A 445 5.34 8.56 2.36
C SER A 445 5.49 9.41 3.63
N PHE A 446 4.64 9.19 4.63
CA PHE A 446 4.71 9.90 5.90
C PHE A 446 5.90 9.45 6.74
N ALA A 447 6.25 8.16 6.75
CA ALA A 447 7.45 7.65 7.43
C ALA A 447 8.74 8.26 6.86
N ALA A 448 8.92 8.24 5.53
CA ALA A 448 10.06 8.86 4.87
C ALA A 448 10.17 10.36 5.19
N THR A 449 9.05 11.09 5.09
CA THR A 449 9.05 12.54 5.33
C THR A 449 9.30 12.89 6.80
N ALA A 450 8.73 12.14 7.74
CA ALA A 450 8.99 12.32 9.18
C ALA A 450 10.46 12.04 9.53
N ALA A 451 11.03 10.97 8.96
CA ALA A 451 12.44 10.64 9.13
C ALA A 451 13.36 11.74 8.58
N LEU A 452 13.09 12.22 7.36
CA LEU A 452 13.87 13.27 6.71
C LEU A 452 13.80 14.61 7.45
N VAL A 453 12.59 15.07 7.82
CA VAL A 453 12.42 16.34 8.54
C VAL A 453 12.98 16.27 9.96
N GLY A 454 12.76 15.15 10.68
CA GLY A 454 13.28 14.93 12.03
C GLY A 454 14.80 14.69 12.10
N ALA A 455 15.42 14.22 11.01
CA ALA A 455 16.87 14.16 10.86
C ALA A 455 17.48 15.50 10.43
N TYR A 456 16.80 16.25 9.55
CA TYR A 456 17.23 17.58 9.14
C TYR A 456 17.28 18.56 10.33
N ALA A 457 16.24 18.57 11.18
CA ALA A 457 16.22 19.38 12.40
C ALA A 457 17.39 19.01 13.35
N TRP A 458 17.59 17.71 13.60
CA TRP A 458 18.71 17.22 14.41
C TRP A 458 20.10 17.56 13.84
N TRP A 459 20.20 17.70 12.51
CA TRP A 459 21.42 18.11 11.83
C TRP A 459 21.62 19.64 11.86
N SER A 460 20.56 20.43 11.69
CA SER A 460 20.66 21.90 11.71
C SER A 460 21.19 22.40 13.05
N ASP A 461 20.62 21.89 14.14
CA ASP A 461 20.92 22.36 15.50
C ASP A 461 22.41 22.18 15.83
N ARG A 462 22.98 21.00 15.54
CA ARG A 462 24.43 20.77 15.72
C ARG A 462 25.34 21.53 14.75
N ARG A 463 24.83 21.89 13.57
CA ARG A 463 25.65 22.61 12.59
C ARG A 463 25.80 24.09 12.95
N GLU A 464 24.80 24.64 13.64
CA GLU A 464 24.84 25.99 14.20
C GLU A 464 25.84 26.07 15.38
N GLU A 465 25.89 25.04 16.23
CA GLU A 465 26.92 24.88 17.27
C GLU A 465 28.36 24.72 16.73
N GLN A 466 28.53 24.24 15.49
CA GLN A 466 29.82 23.91 14.87
C GLN A 466 30.22 24.85 13.72
N ALA A 467 29.73 26.09 13.72
CA ALA A 467 30.00 27.07 12.67
C ALA A 467 31.47 27.56 12.64
N LEU A 468 32.37 26.72 12.12
CA LEU A 468 33.78 27.04 11.91
C LEU A 468 33.96 28.25 10.95
N PRO A 469 34.91 29.15 11.20
CA PRO A 469 35.15 30.31 10.34
C PRO A 469 35.37 29.95 8.87
N VAL A 470 34.69 30.65 7.97
CA VAL A 470 34.81 30.48 6.52
C VAL A 470 36.11 31.13 6.03
N GLY A 471 37.23 30.45 6.29
CA GLY A 471 38.54 30.87 5.77
C GLY A 471 38.54 30.97 4.25
N GLN A 472 39.16 32.03 3.72
CA GLN A 472 39.31 32.24 2.28
C GLN A 472 40.08 31.07 1.66
N ARG A 473 39.44 30.36 0.73
CA ARG A 473 39.98 29.14 0.10
C ARG A 473 39.76 29.17 -1.42
N SER A 474 40.63 28.47 -2.14
CA SER A 474 40.70 28.45 -3.61
C SER A 474 39.43 27.92 -4.27
N LEU A 475 39.13 28.39 -5.48
CA LEU A 475 37.91 28.06 -6.23
C LEU A 475 37.70 26.53 -6.43
N PRO A 476 38.71 25.71 -6.76
CA PRO A 476 38.53 24.26 -6.91
C PRO A 476 38.11 23.58 -5.59
N SER A 477 38.67 24.03 -4.46
CA SER A 477 38.32 23.48 -3.14
C SER A 477 36.89 23.80 -2.71
N LYS A 478 36.33 24.93 -3.17
CA LYS A 478 34.92 25.28 -2.97
C LYS A 478 34.00 24.37 -3.78
N ILE A 479 34.32 24.12 -5.06
CA ILE A 479 33.54 23.23 -5.94
C ILE A 479 33.56 21.80 -5.43
N TRP A 480 34.74 21.26 -5.09
CA TRP A 480 34.87 19.90 -4.54
C TRP A 480 34.09 19.74 -3.22
N ARG A 481 34.18 20.72 -2.31
CA ARG A 481 33.44 20.68 -1.04
C ARG A 481 31.93 20.82 -1.25
N TRP A 482 31.49 21.60 -2.23
CA TRP A 482 30.07 21.69 -2.60
C TRP A 482 29.55 20.35 -3.15
N LEU A 483 30.26 19.75 -4.12
CA LEU A 483 29.94 18.41 -4.65
C LEU A 483 29.90 17.36 -3.55
N ALA A 484 30.91 17.32 -2.67
CA ALA A 484 30.95 16.40 -1.54
C ALA A 484 29.77 16.63 -0.57
N THR A 485 29.40 17.89 -0.29
CA THR A 485 28.26 18.20 0.59
C THR A 485 26.92 17.75 -0.04
N VAL A 486 26.76 17.94 -1.36
CA VAL A 486 25.57 17.48 -2.11
C VAL A 486 25.51 15.96 -2.14
N ALA A 487 26.62 15.27 -2.44
CA ALA A 487 26.70 13.81 -2.47
C ALA A 487 26.42 13.19 -1.09
N ILE A 488 27.01 13.73 -0.01
CA ILE A 488 26.73 13.30 1.36
C ILE A 488 25.26 13.55 1.72
N GLY A 489 24.68 14.69 1.32
CA GLY A 489 23.27 14.99 1.54
C GLY A 489 22.34 14.01 0.82
N LEU A 490 22.60 13.70 -0.46
CA LEU A 490 21.82 12.73 -1.24
C LEU A 490 21.95 11.30 -0.67
N ALA A 491 23.16 10.88 -0.29
CA ALA A 491 23.38 9.59 0.35
C ALA A 491 22.66 9.51 1.70
N ALA A 492 22.77 10.53 2.56
CA ALA A 492 22.10 10.57 3.86
C ALA A 492 20.57 10.55 3.71
N THR A 493 20.01 11.35 2.80
CA THR A 493 18.55 11.35 2.55
C THR A 493 18.06 9.99 2.03
N SER A 494 18.81 9.35 1.13
CA SER A 494 18.50 8.00 0.63
C SER A 494 18.59 6.93 1.72
N VAL A 495 19.59 6.97 2.60
CA VAL A 495 19.68 6.06 3.77
C VAL A 495 18.53 6.29 4.74
N ILE A 496 18.22 7.55 5.10
CA ILE A 496 17.21 7.87 6.11
C ILE A 496 15.80 7.51 5.61
N ALA A 497 15.45 7.89 4.38
CA ALA A 497 14.18 7.51 3.77
C ALA A 497 14.10 6.00 3.48
N GLY A 498 15.20 5.40 3.02
CA GLY A 498 15.31 3.96 2.77
C GLY A 498 15.08 3.12 4.02
N LEU A 499 15.74 3.44 5.14
CA LEU A 499 15.55 2.74 6.42
C LEU A 499 14.14 2.94 7.01
N ALA A 500 13.55 4.13 6.85
CA ALA A 500 12.19 4.41 7.33
C ALA A 500 11.11 3.67 6.52
N THR A 501 11.38 3.37 5.23
CA THR A 501 10.42 2.71 4.34
C THR A 501 10.68 1.22 4.15
N SER A 502 11.90 0.72 4.36
CA SER A 502 12.27 -0.67 4.12
C SER A 502 11.48 -1.64 5.00
N VAL A 503 11.25 -1.31 6.28
CA VAL A 503 10.41 -2.09 7.21
C VAL A 503 8.99 -2.25 6.68
N LEU A 504 8.41 -1.16 6.15
CA LEU A 504 7.06 -1.14 5.62
C LEU A 504 6.97 -1.87 4.28
N GLY A 505 7.97 -1.69 3.41
CA GLY A 505 8.08 -2.41 2.14
C GLY A 505 8.28 -3.91 2.33
N ALA A 506 9.07 -4.31 3.33
CA ALA A 506 9.24 -5.69 3.73
C ALA A 506 7.93 -6.29 4.27
N TRP A 507 7.20 -5.57 5.13
CA TRP A 507 5.91 -6.04 5.65
C TRP A 507 4.85 -6.19 4.55
N HIS A 508 4.65 -5.20 3.68
CA HIS A 508 3.63 -5.23 2.63
C HIS A 508 3.99 -6.14 1.46
N PHE A 509 5.21 -6.04 0.93
CA PHE A 509 5.61 -6.66 -0.35
C PHE A 509 6.50 -7.89 -0.19
N GLN A 510 6.97 -8.19 1.03
CA GLN A 510 7.95 -9.25 1.34
C GLN A 510 9.20 -9.15 0.46
N ARG A 511 9.60 -7.91 0.16
CA ARG A 511 10.82 -7.57 -0.61
C ARG A 511 11.59 -6.45 0.08
N VAL A 512 12.91 -6.59 0.10
CA VAL A 512 13.87 -5.52 0.39
C VAL A 512 14.87 -5.50 -0.75
N SER A 513 15.27 -4.31 -1.21
CA SER A 513 16.29 -4.15 -2.24
C SER A 513 17.62 -3.71 -1.59
N PRO A 514 18.63 -4.60 -1.47
CA PRO A 514 19.88 -4.25 -0.78
C PRO A 514 20.70 -3.20 -1.53
N LEU A 515 20.63 -3.20 -2.88
CA LEU A 515 21.35 -2.26 -3.72
C LEU A 515 20.60 -0.94 -3.97
N SER A 516 19.40 -0.78 -3.38
CA SER A 516 18.55 0.42 -3.51
C SER A 516 19.28 1.73 -3.23
N LEU A 517 20.17 1.78 -2.22
CA LEU A 517 20.94 3.00 -1.92
C LEU A 517 21.82 3.44 -3.10
N PHE A 518 22.54 2.50 -3.71
CA PHE A 518 23.45 2.78 -4.81
C PHE A 518 22.68 3.07 -6.10
N ALA A 519 21.60 2.31 -6.37
CA ALA A 519 20.71 2.54 -7.49
C ALA A 519 20.07 3.93 -7.42
N ASN A 520 19.51 4.32 -6.26
CA ASN A 520 18.92 5.65 -6.07
C ASN A 520 19.96 6.78 -6.20
N LEU A 521 21.16 6.63 -5.65
CA LEU A 521 22.22 7.63 -5.77
C LEU A 521 22.69 7.81 -7.22
N ALA A 522 22.74 6.72 -8.00
CA ALA A 522 23.12 6.74 -9.41
C ALA A 522 22.02 7.31 -10.32
N VAL A 523 20.74 7.00 -10.05
CA VAL A 523 19.58 7.42 -10.86
C VAL A 523 19.09 8.82 -10.55
N SER A 524 19.15 9.25 -9.28
CA SER A 524 18.61 10.55 -8.84
C SER A 524 19.09 11.75 -9.67
N PRO A 525 20.38 11.88 -10.06
CA PRO A 525 20.83 12.98 -10.92
C PRO A 525 20.13 13.01 -12.28
N PHE A 526 19.93 11.86 -12.92
CA PHE A 526 19.23 11.78 -14.21
C PHE A 526 17.77 12.18 -14.06
N VAL A 527 17.07 11.62 -13.05
CA VAL A 527 15.65 11.90 -12.84
C VAL A 527 15.41 13.36 -12.45
N SER A 528 16.26 13.92 -11.58
CA SER A 528 16.08 15.27 -11.04
C SER A 528 16.59 16.42 -11.90
N VAL A 529 17.61 16.19 -12.73
CA VAL A 529 18.18 17.24 -13.61
C VAL A 529 17.69 17.12 -15.04
N LEU A 530 17.54 15.89 -15.57
CA LEU A 530 17.19 15.66 -16.97
C LEU A 530 15.73 15.27 -17.17
N VAL A 531 15.17 14.35 -16.37
CA VAL A 531 13.81 13.86 -16.63
C VAL A 531 12.75 14.88 -16.21
N MET A 532 12.66 15.21 -14.91
CA MET A 532 11.55 16.04 -14.41
C MET A 532 11.56 17.51 -14.88
N PRO A 533 12.69 18.23 -14.93
CA PRO A 533 12.69 19.61 -15.42
C PRO A 533 12.33 19.70 -16.91
N PHE A 534 12.82 18.76 -17.73
CA PHE A 534 12.49 18.73 -19.16
C PHE A 534 11.09 18.18 -19.42
N ALA A 535 10.53 17.33 -18.56
CA ALA A 535 9.11 16.98 -18.59
C ALA A 535 8.20 18.21 -18.37
N VAL A 536 8.53 19.07 -17.40
CA VAL A 536 7.82 20.35 -17.16
C VAL A 536 7.95 21.28 -18.38
N MET A 537 9.16 21.43 -18.93
CA MET A 537 9.38 22.24 -20.12
C MET A 537 8.62 21.69 -21.33
N ALA A 538 8.67 20.38 -21.57
CA ALA A 538 7.89 19.72 -22.61
C ALA A 538 6.39 20.03 -22.45
N GLY A 539 5.83 19.89 -21.25
CA GLY A 539 4.44 20.23 -20.98
C GLY A 539 4.09 21.71 -21.26
N ILE A 540 4.98 22.65 -20.95
CA ILE A 540 4.80 24.09 -21.24
C ILE A 540 4.89 24.40 -22.73
N PHE A 541 5.80 23.75 -23.47
CA PHE A 541 6.04 24.01 -24.90
C PHE A 541 5.21 23.12 -25.84
N MET A 542 4.52 22.10 -25.34
CA MET A 542 3.67 21.19 -26.12
C MET A 542 2.50 21.88 -26.84
N PRO A 543 1.78 22.86 -26.25
CA PRO A 543 0.75 23.63 -26.97
C PRO A 543 1.30 24.45 -28.15
N LEU A 544 2.61 24.75 -28.15
CA LEU A 544 3.31 25.45 -29.23
C LEU A 544 3.92 24.47 -30.26
N GLY A 545 3.86 23.17 -30.02
CA GLY A 545 4.53 22.14 -30.82
C GLY A 545 6.05 22.12 -30.70
N LEU A 546 6.62 22.80 -29.69
CA LEU A 546 8.07 22.96 -29.47
C LEU A 546 8.62 22.02 -28.37
N ASP A 547 7.86 20.99 -28.01
CA ASP A 547 8.17 20.00 -26.98
C ASP A 547 9.27 19.00 -27.36
N GLY A 548 9.50 18.77 -28.67
CA GLY A 548 10.46 17.81 -29.21
C GLY A 548 11.82 17.71 -28.50
N PRO A 549 12.66 18.76 -28.46
CA PRO A 549 13.98 18.68 -27.85
C PRO A 549 13.95 18.44 -26.33
N PHE A 550 12.85 18.83 -25.66
CA PHE A 550 12.67 18.56 -24.23
C PHE A 550 12.32 17.09 -24.00
N LEU A 551 11.44 16.51 -24.82
CA LEU A 551 11.12 15.08 -24.80
C LEU A 551 12.34 14.21 -25.15
N ASP A 552 13.16 14.63 -26.12
CA ASP A 552 14.39 13.91 -26.49
C ASP A 552 15.39 13.86 -25.31
N THR A 553 15.55 14.99 -24.60
CA THR A 553 16.43 15.08 -23.42
C THR A 553 15.90 14.26 -22.25
N MET A 554 14.58 14.27 -22.04
CA MET A 554 13.90 13.43 -21.06
C MET A 554 14.09 11.94 -21.38
N GLY A 555 13.92 11.54 -22.64
CA GLY A 555 14.13 10.17 -23.13
C GLY A 555 15.56 9.67 -22.91
N PHE A 556 16.57 10.52 -23.13
CA PHE A 556 17.96 10.20 -22.79
C PHE A 556 18.15 9.95 -21.28
N GLY A 557 17.55 10.78 -20.43
CA GLY A 557 17.57 10.59 -18.97
C GLY A 557 16.91 9.27 -18.52
N LEU A 558 15.79 8.91 -19.16
CA LEU A 558 15.10 7.64 -18.90
C LEU A 558 15.88 6.42 -19.41
N LYS A 559 16.50 6.50 -20.58
CA LYS A 559 17.38 5.45 -21.10
C LYS A 559 18.55 5.16 -20.15
N ALA A 560 19.17 6.22 -19.61
CA ALA A 560 20.20 6.08 -18.60
C ALA A 560 19.66 5.44 -17.30
N MET A 561 18.47 5.85 -16.84
CA MET A 561 17.81 5.22 -15.68
C MET A 561 17.56 3.73 -15.89
N ILE A 562 16.97 3.32 -17.02
CA ILE A 562 16.69 1.90 -17.31
C ILE A 562 18.00 1.11 -17.36
N GLY A 563 19.04 1.61 -18.04
CA GLY A 563 20.35 0.94 -18.12
C GLY A 563 21.05 0.79 -16.77
N ILE A 564 20.89 1.76 -15.85
CA ILE A 564 21.38 1.64 -14.48
C ILE A 564 20.55 0.62 -13.69
N ALA A 565 19.23 0.65 -13.82
CA ALA A 565 18.32 -0.27 -13.14
C ALA A 565 18.55 -1.73 -13.55
N THR A 566 18.72 -2.03 -14.84
CA THR A 566 19.03 -3.38 -15.30
C THR A 566 20.40 -3.84 -14.81
N TRP A 567 21.43 -2.99 -14.89
CA TRP A 567 22.78 -3.32 -14.42
C TRP A 567 22.82 -3.69 -12.93
N PHE A 568 22.11 -2.95 -12.08
CA PHE A 568 21.98 -3.30 -10.65
C PHE A 568 21.06 -4.51 -10.43
N SER A 569 19.97 -4.66 -11.20
CA SER A 569 19.03 -5.78 -11.08
C SER A 569 19.67 -7.15 -11.38
N GLU A 570 20.58 -7.22 -12.35
CA GLU A 570 21.38 -8.41 -12.65
C GLU A 570 22.32 -8.84 -11.51
N ARG A 571 22.63 -7.90 -10.59
CA ARG A 571 23.64 -8.04 -9.54
C ARG A 571 23.04 -7.99 -8.13
N SER A 572 21.72 -7.80 -7.99
CA SER A 572 21.06 -7.85 -6.69
C SER A 572 21.03 -9.29 -6.20
N PRO A 573 21.40 -9.57 -4.93
CA PRO A 573 21.12 -10.86 -4.31
C PRO A 573 19.61 -11.04 -4.09
N VAL A 574 19.20 -12.18 -3.52
CA VAL A 574 17.79 -12.52 -3.31
C VAL A 574 17.07 -11.44 -2.47
N ASP A 575 16.07 -10.81 -3.08
CA ASP A 575 15.34 -9.69 -2.48
C ASP A 575 14.21 -10.12 -1.51
N ALA A 576 13.92 -11.42 -1.39
CA ALA A 576 12.83 -11.96 -0.58
C ALA A 576 13.22 -12.06 0.91
N VAL A 577 12.37 -11.55 1.81
CA VAL A 577 12.67 -11.43 3.25
C VAL A 577 11.72 -12.22 4.16
N GLY A 578 10.77 -12.97 3.58
CA GLY A 578 9.81 -13.77 4.34
C GLY A 578 8.66 -12.96 4.97
N LEU A 579 7.96 -13.56 5.92
CA LEU A 579 6.93 -12.92 6.73
C LEU A 579 7.55 -12.09 7.86
N ILE A 580 6.92 -10.94 8.18
CA ILE A 580 7.30 -10.07 9.30
C ILE A 580 6.09 -9.86 10.20
N SER A 581 6.28 -10.05 11.50
CA SER A 581 5.27 -9.79 12.54
C SER A 581 4.76 -8.35 12.51
N SER A 582 3.43 -8.18 12.55
CA SER A 582 2.78 -6.86 12.64
C SER A 582 3.21 -6.08 13.90
N HIS A 583 3.52 -6.79 14.99
CA HIS A 583 4.04 -6.21 16.23
C HIS A 583 5.39 -5.52 16.02
N ALA A 584 6.30 -6.13 15.25
CA ALA A 584 7.59 -5.55 14.89
C ALA A 584 7.40 -4.22 14.16
N VAL A 585 6.49 -4.19 13.18
CA VAL A 585 6.16 -2.99 12.39
C VAL A 585 5.58 -1.88 13.27
N LEU A 586 4.63 -2.19 14.16
CA LEU A 586 4.04 -1.21 15.07
C LEU A 586 5.06 -0.62 16.04
N LEU A 587 5.98 -1.43 16.58
CA LEU A 587 7.07 -0.97 17.44
C LEU A 587 8.05 -0.06 16.68
N LEU A 588 8.36 -0.37 15.42
CA LEU A 588 9.26 0.41 14.58
C LEU A 588 8.62 1.74 14.14
N ILE A 589 7.31 1.76 13.84
CA ILE A 589 6.54 2.99 13.63
C ILE A 589 6.54 3.85 14.91
N ALA A 590 6.29 3.25 16.08
CA ALA A 590 6.31 3.96 17.36
C ALA A 590 7.71 4.57 17.64
N ALA A 591 8.78 3.80 17.39
CA ALA A 591 10.15 4.30 17.49
C ALA A 591 10.40 5.49 16.55
N LEU A 592 9.95 5.43 15.29
CA LEU A 592 10.08 6.51 14.32
C LEU A 592 9.28 7.77 14.71
N VAL A 593 8.06 7.60 15.23
CA VAL A 593 7.25 8.70 15.74
C VAL A 593 7.97 9.38 16.91
N ILE A 594 8.38 8.63 17.94
CA ILE A 594 9.13 9.17 19.09
C ILE A 594 10.42 9.86 18.62
N ALA A 595 11.16 9.24 17.69
CA ALA A 595 12.41 9.78 17.15
C ALA A 595 12.23 11.06 16.32
N SER A 596 11.05 11.31 15.75
CA SER A 596 10.78 12.49 14.90
C SER A 596 10.01 13.60 15.63
N THR A 597 9.22 13.27 16.67
CA THR A 597 8.45 14.27 17.44
C THR A 597 9.19 14.78 18.69
N ALA A 598 10.06 13.99 19.32
CA ALA A 598 10.74 14.39 20.55
C ALA A 598 11.98 15.26 20.27
N THR A 599 12.06 16.40 20.94
CA THR A 599 13.14 17.39 20.84
C THR A 599 14.11 17.38 22.02
N THR A 600 13.80 16.62 23.07
CA THR A 600 14.59 16.45 24.30
C THR A 600 15.26 15.07 24.35
N TRP A 601 15.91 14.74 25.47
CA TRP A 601 16.47 13.40 25.72
C TRP A 601 15.44 12.27 25.62
N LEU A 602 14.14 12.57 25.72
CA LEU A 602 13.04 11.62 25.50
C LEU A 602 13.10 10.95 24.12
N ARG A 603 13.78 11.56 23.13
CA ARG A 603 14.08 10.92 21.84
C ARG A 603 14.83 9.58 21.98
N ALA A 604 15.63 9.40 23.04
CA ALA A 604 16.30 8.14 23.35
C ALA A 604 15.32 7.01 23.70
N ALA A 605 14.08 7.33 24.11
CA ALA A 605 13.04 6.33 24.32
C ALA A 605 12.67 5.59 23.03
N ALA A 606 13.00 6.10 21.83
CA ALA A 606 12.83 5.36 20.58
C ALA A 606 13.71 4.09 20.49
N LEU A 607 14.87 4.07 21.16
CA LEU A 607 15.83 2.96 21.09
C LEU A 607 15.28 1.61 21.58
N PRO A 608 14.64 1.48 22.76
CA PRO A 608 14.05 0.21 23.18
C PRO A 608 12.91 -0.27 22.27
N PHE A 609 12.07 0.63 21.73
CA PHE A 609 11.04 0.24 20.75
C PHE A 609 11.67 -0.24 19.43
N ALA A 610 12.73 0.41 18.96
CA ALA A 610 13.46 -0.02 17.78
C ALA A 610 14.15 -1.38 18.00
N ALA A 611 14.82 -1.57 19.13
CA ALA A 611 15.52 -2.81 19.46
C ALA A 611 14.54 -4.00 19.61
N LEU A 612 13.44 -3.81 20.33
CA LEU A 612 12.39 -4.83 20.46
C LEU A 612 11.72 -5.10 19.10
N GLY A 613 11.46 -4.04 18.32
CA GLY A 613 10.92 -4.14 16.97
C GLY A 613 11.81 -4.97 16.04
N LEU A 614 13.12 -4.69 15.99
CA LEU A 614 14.09 -5.48 15.22
C LEU A 614 14.17 -6.94 15.70
N LEU A 615 14.15 -7.20 17.01
CA LEU A 615 14.20 -8.55 17.56
C LEU A 615 12.96 -9.38 17.16
N MET A 616 11.78 -8.75 17.16
CA MET A 616 10.51 -9.35 16.73
C MET A 616 10.38 -9.57 15.21
N VAL A 617 11.32 -9.10 14.38
CA VAL A 617 11.32 -9.39 12.93
C VAL A 617 11.60 -10.87 12.67
N VAL A 618 12.44 -11.50 13.49
CA VAL A 618 12.95 -12.87 13.28
C VAL A 618 11.95 -13.95 13.77
N GLU A 619 11.01 -13.58 14.64
CA GLU A 619 10.15 -14.52 15.38
C GLU A 619 8.73 -14.62 14.76
N THR A 620 8.66 -14.96 13.46
CA THR A 620 7.37 -15.10 12.76
C THR A 620 7.11 -16.55 12.34
N GLU A 621 6.01 -17.15 12.83
CA GLU A 621 5.56 -18.48 12.42
C GLU A 621 5.28 -18.54 10.91
N THR A 622 5.94 -19.45 10.20
CA THR A 622 5.62 -19.75 8.79
C THR A 622 4.58 -20.87 8.70
N PRO A 623 3.54 -20.74 7.85
CA PRO A 623 2.52 -21.77 7.74
C PRO A 623 3.00 -23.03 7.02
N ASN A 624 2.64 -24.20 7.54
CA ASN A 624 2.95 -25.51 6.97
C ASN A 624 2.20 -25.76 5.64
N VAL A 625 1.05 -25.11 5.40
CA VAL A 625 0.28 -25.21 4.14
C VAL A 625 -0.38 -23.87 3.80
N LEU A 626 -0.41 -23.52 2.51
CA LEU A 626 -1.18 -22.41 1.95
C LEU A 626 -2.21 -22.92 0.95
N VAL A 627 -3.44 -22.41 1.03
CA VAL A 627 -4.57 -22.82 0.19
C VAL A 627 -5.23 -21.60 -0.45
N SER A 628 -5.40 -21.62 -1.77
CA SER A 628 -6.02 -20.53 -2.52
C SER A 628 -7.52 -20.37 -2.19
N GLU A 629 -8.03 -19.15 -2.38
CA GLU A 629 -9.46 -18.83 -2.19
C GLU A 629 -10.40 -19.73 -3.01
N ASP A 630 -9.97 -20.20 -4.18
CA ASP A 630 -10.75 -21.10 -5.04
C ASP A 630 -10.57 -22.60 -4.72
N GLY A 631 -9.84 -22.96 -3.66
CA GLY A 631 -9.61 -24.35 -3.21
C GLY A 631 -8.85 -25.25 -4.20
N ARG A 632 -8.29 -24.67 -5.26
CA ARG A 632 -7.72 -25.41 -6.40
C ARG A 632 -6.22 -25.51 -6.39
N LEU A 633 -5.55 -24.56 -5.75
CA LEU A 633 -4.12 -24.50 -5.61
C LEU A 633 -3.77 -24.70 -4.12
N VAL A 634 -2.94 -25.70 -3.86
CA VAL A 634 -2.36 -25.97 -2.54
C VAL A 634 -0.85 -25.88 -2.68
N GLY A 635 -0.24 -25.08 -1.81
CA GLY A 635 1.21 -24.90 -1.71
C GLY A 635 1.72 -25.43 -0.38
N VAL A 636 2.79 -26.21 -0.41
CA VAL A 636 3.41 -26.82 0.78
C VAL A 636 4.91 -26.53 0.73
N PRO A 637 5.49 -25.76 1.67
CA PRO A 637 6.93 -25.66 1.81
C PRO A 637 7.53 -27.05 2.12
N VAL A 638 8.66 -27.34 1.48
CA VAL A 638 9.48 -28.53 1.71
C VAL A 638 10.93 -28.06 1.94
N ASP A 639 11.79 -28.96 2.40
CA ASP A 639 13.19 -28.70 2.70
C ASP A 639 13.96 -28.08 1.50
N ASP A 640 15.07 -27.39 1.81
CA ASP A 640 15.88 -26.57 0.88
C ASP A 640 15.14 -25.40 0.22
N GLY A 641 14.17 -24.78 0.90
CA GLY A 641 13.49 -23.58 0.38
C GLY A 641 12.66 -23.84 -0.87
N LYS A 642 12.15 -25.06 -1.03
CA LYS A 642 11.29 -25.49 -2.13
C LYS A 642 9.81 -25.26 -1.77
N LEU A 643 9.01 -24.81 -2.73
CA LEU A 643 7.55 -24.77 -2.61
C LEU A 643 6.93 -25.81 -3.55
N ALA A 644 6.39 -26.89 -2.99
CA ALA A 644 5.64 -27.88 -3.75
C ALA A 644 4.23 -27.38 -4.03
N VAL A 645 3.73 -27.55 -5.26
CA VAL A 645 2.35 -27.18 -5.64
C VAL A 645 1.62 -28.34 -6.31
N ASN A 646 0.30 -28.45 -6.09
CA ASN A 646 -0.53 -29.50 -6.67
C ASN A 646 -0.86 -29.33 -8.17
N ARG A 647 -0.36 -28.28 -8.84
CA ARG A 647 -0.71 -27.94 -10.24
C ARG A 647 0.51 -27.68 -11.12
N VAL A 648 0.49 -28.25 -12.34
CA VAL A 648 1.54 -28.06 -13.38
C VAL A 648 1.58 -26.63 -13.92
N ARG A 649 0.43 -25.95 -13.95
CA ARG A 649 0.30 -24.54 -14.35
C ARG A 649 -0.45 -23.77 -13.26
N PRO A 650 0.23 -23.40 -12.17
CA PRO A 650 -0.39 -22.62 -11.10
C PRO A 650 -0.58 -21.16 -11.52
N ASN A 651 -1.34 -20.39 -10.75
CA ASN A 651 -1.44 -18.95 -10.96
C ASN A 651 -0.13 -18.29 -10.49
N GLN A 652 0.65 -17.73 -11.42
CA GLN A 652 1.94 -17.08 -11.13
C GLN A 652 1.80 -16.05 -10.02
N PHE A 653 0.81 -15.15 -10.09
CA PHE A 653 0.59 -14.12 -9.08
C PHE A 653 0.44 -14.67 -7.65
N THR A 654 -0.27 -15.78 -7.49
CA THR A 654 -0.46 -16.46 -6.21
C THR A 654 0.83 -17.12 -5.74
N VAL A 655 1.54 -17.81 -6.63
CA VAL A 655 2.79 -18.50 -6.30
C VAL A 655 3.91 -17.51 -5.98
N ASP A 656 4.09 -16.46 -6.78
CA ASP A 656 5.08 -15.41 -6.55
C ASP A 656 4.86 -14.70 -5.20
N ASN A 657 3.61 -14.60 -4.75
CA ASN A 657 3.24 -14.07 -3.43
C ASN A 657 3.61 -15.05 -2.30
N TRP A 658 3.34 -16.34 -2.48
CA TRP A 658 3.65 -17.40 -1.51
C TRP A 658 5.15 -17.66 -1.38
N GLN A 659 5.89 -17.71 -2.50
CA GLN A 659 7.34 -17.88 -2.53
C GLN A 659 8.05 -16.76 -1.76
N ARG A 660 7.66 -15.50 -1.97
CA ARG A 660 8.21 -14.37 -1.19
C ARG A 660 7.88 -14.44 0.30
N ALA A 661 6.68 -14.91 0.65
CA ALA A 661 6.25 -15.06 2.04
C ALA A 661 7.05 -16.14 2.79
N LEU A 662 7.34 -17.26 2.11
CA LEU A 662 8.04 -18.41 2.66
C LEU A 662 9.56 -18.40 2.38
N ALA A 663 10.08 -17.30 1.82
CA ALA A 663 11.47 -17.17 1.34
C ALA A 663 11.92 -18.36 0.45
N SER A 664 11.02 -18.89 -0.36
CA SER A 664 11.25 -20.03 -1.25
C SER A 664 11.71 -19.58 -2.63
N GLU A 665 12.84 -20.11 -3.09
CA GLU A 665 13.42 -19.77 -4.40
C GLU A 665 12.90 -20.66 -5.53
N THR A 666 12.59 -21.93 -5.24
CA THR A 666 12.28 -22.94 -6.25
C THR A 666 10.85 -23.46 -6.15
N LEU A 667 10.18 -23.57 -7.29
CA LEU A 667 8.82 -24.08 -7.41
C LEU A 667 8.85 -25.52 -7.92
N VAL A 668 8.30 -26.46 -7.15
CA VAL A 668 8.22 -27.87 -7.54
C VAL A 668 6.80 -28.19 -8.03
N THR A 669 6.67 -28.39 -9.33
CA THR A 669 5.43 -28.83 -9.99
C THR A 669 5.14 -30.31 -9.69
N PRO A 670 3.86 -30.76 -9.72
CA PRO A 670 3.52 -32.12 -9.33
C PRO A 670 4.15 -33.17 -10.26
N ALA A 671 4.64 -34.25 -9.67
CA ALA A 671 5.13 -35.41 -10.40
C ALA A 671 3.98 -36.17 -11.07
N ARG A 672 4.19 -36.65 -12.30
CA ARG A 672 3.25 -37.56 -12.96
C ARG A 672 3.39 -38.94 -12.35
N SER A 673 2.27 -39.53 -11.91
CA SER A 673 2.24 -40.92 -11.48
C SER A 673 2.75 -41.86 -12.58
N ALA A 674 3.59 -42.83 -12.21
CA ALA A 674 4.26 -43.74 -13.13
C ALA A 674 3.31 -44.69 -13.88
N ALA A 675 2.04 -44.80 -13.45
CA ALA A 675 1.03 -45.66 -14.07
C ALA A 675 0.74 -45.36 -15.55
N ASN A 676 1.05 -44.15 -16.05
CA ASN A 676 0.91 -43.78 -17.46
C ASN A 676 2.25 -43.78 -18.25
N ALA A 677 3.36 -44.23 -17.66
CA ALA A 677 4.67 -44.21 -18.31
C ALA A 677 4.89 -45.36 -19.33
N THR A 678 4.05 -46.39 -19.32
CA THR A 678 4.20 -47.59 -20.17
C THR A 678 3.59 -47.48 -21.58
N ASN A 679 2.85 -46.41 -21.90
CA ASN A 679 2.22 -46.20 -23.22
C ASN A 679 2.66 -44.89 -23.91
N GLY A 680 3.94 -44.53 -23.80
CA GLY A 680 4.44 -43.21 -24.22
C GLY A 680 5.84 -43.18 -24.83
N THR A 681 6.20 -44.11 -25.73
CA THR A 681 7.41 -43.95 -26.56
C THR A 681 7.23 -42.78 -27.54
N VAL A 682 7.79 -41.63 -27.17
CA VAL A 682 7.82 -40.43 -28.03
C VAL A 682 8.65 -40.72 -29.28
N ARG A 683 7.98 -40.89 -30.43
CA ARG A 683 8.60 -40.71 -31.75
C ARG A 683 8.45 -39.25 -32.17
N LEU A 684 9.55 -38.65 -32.60
CA LEU A 684 9.58 -37.34 -33.25
C LEU A 684 8.84 -37.39 -34.60
N PRO A 685 8.26 -36.26 -35.07
CA PRO A 685 7.42 -36.26 -36.25
C PRO A 685 8.24 -36.40 -37.54
N SER A 686 7.72 -37.22 -38.45
CA SER A 686 8.09 -37.23 -39.88
C SER A 686 6.80 -37.21 -40.69
N GLU A 687 6.83 -36.51 -41.82
CA GLU A 687 5.64 -36.14 -42.60
C GLU A 687 4.96 -37.32 -43.32
N THR A 688 3.78 -37.02 -43.89
CA THR A 688 3.00 -37.76 -44.90
C THR A 688 1.99 -38.83 -44.42
N GLY A 689 0.78 -38.75 -44.99
CA GLY A 689 0.05 -39.94 -45.46
C GLY A 689 -1.12 -40.50 -44.63
N SER A 690 -2.34 -40.16 -45.07
CA SER A 690 -3.57 -41.01 -45.07
C SER A 690 -4.24 -41.50 -43.76
N LEU A 691 -5.58 -41.41 -43.76
CA LEU A 691 -6.52 -42.14 -42.89
C LEU A 691 -6.51 -43.66 -43.22
N PRO A 692 -6.91 -44.53 -42.27
CA PRO A 692 -8.28 -45.03 -42.33
C PRO A 692 -9.00 -45.23 -40.97
N THR A 693 -10.27 -45.60 -41.09
CA THR A 693 -11.31 -45.87 -40.08
C THR A 693 -11.12 -47.17 -39.27
N ALA A 694 -11.58 -47.20 -38.01
CA ALA A 694 -12.27 -48.36 -37.42
C ALA A 694 -13.01 -47.99 -36.10
N GLU A 695 -14.19 -48.56 -35.89
CA GLU A 695 -14.95 -48.54 -34.63
C GLU A 695 -14.50 -49.70 -33.71
N ALA A 696 -14.63 -49.54 -32.39
CA ALA A 696 -14.75 -50.66 -31.44
C ALA A 696 -15.28 -50.20 -30.06
N ASP A 697 -16.50 -50.60 -29.71
CA ASP A 697 -16.98 -50.63 -28.33
C ASP A 697 -16.25 -51.72 -27.52
N VAL A 698 -15.88 -51.44 -26.26
CA VAL A 698 -15.91 -52.43 -25.16
C VAL A 698 -16.21 -51.73 -23.83
N ALA A 699 -17.30 -52.15 -23.17
CA ALA A 699 -17.56 -51.82 -21.77
C ALA A 699 -16.75 -52.73 -20.83
N GLY A 700 -16.18 -52.18 -19.75
CA GLY A 700 -15.34 -52.94 -18.83
C GLY A 700 -15.33 -52.39 -17.40
N THR A 701 -16.24 -52.90 -16.56
CA THR A 701 -16.28 -52.65 -15.11
C THR A 701 -15.12 -53.39 -14.42
N ILE A 702 -14.34 -52.71 -13.56
CA ILE A 702 -13.34 -53.37 -12.70
C ILE A 702 -13.53 -52.88 -11.25
N PRO A 703 -13.65 -53.80 -10.26
CA PRO A 703 -13.89 -53.44 -8.85
C PRO A 703 -12.60 -53.02 -8.12
N GLY A 704 -12.76 -52.28 -7.03
CA GLY A 704 -11.66 -51.66 -6.30
C GLY A 704 -10.73 -52.62 -5.55
N LYS A 705 -9.46 -52.23 -5.46
CA LYS A 705 -8.50 -52.65 -4.44
C LYS A 705 -7.82 -51.39 -3.87
N PRO A 706 -7.44 -51.36 -2.57
CA PRO A 706 -6.76 -50.22 -1.98
C PRO A 706 -5.34 -50.11 -2.53
N VAL A 707 -5.00 -48.96 -3.11
CA VAL A 707 -3.64 -48.63 -3.57
C VAL A 707 -2.84 -48.07 -2.41
N SER A 708 -2.43 -48.94 -1.48
CA SER A 708 -1.65 -48.58 -0.29
C SER A 708 -0.15 -48.93 -0.39
N GLY A 709 0.29 -49.58 -1.48
CA GLY A 709 1.63 -50.17 -1.58
C GLY A 709 2.73 -49.33 -2.27
N GLU A 710 2.41 -48.55 -3.30
CA GLU A 710 3.43 -48.04 -4.25
C GLU A 710 3.68 -46.52 -4.21
N LEU A 711 3.01 -45.78 -3.33
CA LEU A 711 3.18 -44.32 -3.20
C LEU A 711 4.43 -43.88 -2.40
N ASN A 712 5.18 -44.80 -1.80
CA ASN A 712 6.33 -44.49 -0.95
C ASN A 712 7.65 -44.24 -1.71
N ALA A 713 7.65 -44.31 -3.05
CA ALA A 713 8.88 -44.28 -3.87
C ALA A 713 9.08 -42.99 -4.70
N ALA A 714 8.11 -42.07 -4.71
CA ALA A 714 8.28 -40.73 -5.25
C ALA A 714 8.71 -39.78 -4.10
N GLY A 715 9.81 -39.05 -4.28
CA GLY A 715 10.44 -38.26 -3.21
C GLY A 715 9.51 -37.23 -2.55
N ALA A 716 9.76 -36.94 -1.27
CA ALA A 716 8.92 -36.09 -0.41
C ALA A 716 8.75 -34.63 -0.91
N ASP A 717 9.58 -34.19 -1.85
CA ASP A 717 9.67 -32.84 -2.38
C ASP A 717 8.53 -32.41 -3.34
N ALA A 718 7.67 -33.34 -3.78
CA ALA A 718 6.67 -33.07 -4.83
C ALA A 718 5.28 -33.66 -4.53
N PHE A 719 4.23 -32.97 -5.01
CA PHE A 719 2.89 -33.55 -5.07
C PHE A 719 2.84 -34.69 -6.10
N VAL A 720 2.31 -35.84 -5.70
CA VAL A 720 1.97 -36.95 -6.61
C VAL A 720 0.47 -36.88 -6.89
N CYS A 721 0.10 -36.68 -8.15
CA CYS A 721 -1.30 -36.55 -8.56
C CYS A 721 -1.76 -37.74 -9.41
N ASP A 722 -2.86 -38.38 -9.01
CA ASP A 722 -3.57 -39.40 -9.78
C ASP A 722 -5.09 -39.34 -9.56
N SER A 723 -5.88 -39.64 -10.59
CA SER A 723 -7.33 -39.92 -10.48
C SER A 723 -8.16 -38.92 -9.65
N GLY A 724 -7.83 -37.61 -9.74
CA GLY A 724 -8.49 -36.53 -9.01
C GLY A 724 -8.06 -36.35 -7.56
N LEU A 725 -6.93 -36.95 -7.16
CA LEU A 725 -6.32 -36.87 -5.84
C LEU A 725 -4.84 -36.49 -5.98
N CYS A 726 -4.37 -35.55 -5.18
CA CYS A 726 -2.96 -35.15 -5.14
C CYS A 726 -2.45 -35.22 -3.70
N THR A 727 -1.39 -35.99 -3.45
CA THR A 727 -0.80 -36.16 -2.11
C THR A 727 0.62 -35.61 -2.03
N VAL A 728 0.97 -35.01 -0.90
CA VAL A 728 2.36 -34.69 -0.55
C VAL A 728 2.61 -35.06 0.92
N GLN A 729 3.85 -35.45 1.22
CA GLN A 729 4.29 -35.86 2.55
C GLN A 729 5.28 -34.81 3.06
N GLN A 730 4.97 -34.12 4.15
CA GLN A 730 5.90 -33.15 4.74
C GLN A 730 7.08 -33.84 5.46
N PRO A 731 8.24 -33.17 5.57
CA PRO A 731 9.40 -33.65 6.32
C PRO A 731 9.06 -34.06 7.76
N GLU A 732 8.20 -33.28 8.42
CA GLU A 732 7.69 -33.53 9.77
C GLU A 732 6.72 -34.74 9.86
N GLY A 733 6.46 -35.46 8.76
CA GLY A 733 5.62 -36.65 8.72
C GLY A 733 4.11 -36.39 8.58
N ALA A 734 3.67 -35.16 8.34
CA ALA A 734 2.28 -34.87 8.02
C ALA A 734 1.94 -35.20 6.55
N ARG A 735 0.85 -35.94 6.31
CA ARG A 735 0.34 -36.20 4.95
C ARG A 735 -0.79 -35.23 4.60
N ILE A 736 -0.60 -34.48 3.52
CA ILE A 736 -1.55 -33.49 3.01
C ILE A 736 -2.14 -34.02 1.71
N VAL A 737 -3.47 -33.93 1.59
CA VAL A 737 -4.21 -34.42 0.43
C VAL A 737 -5.07 -33.29 -0.15
N HIS A 738 -4.98 -33.10 -1.46
CA HIS A 738 -5.96 -32.33 -2.24
C HIS A 738 -6.84 -33.29 -3.02
N ALA A 739 -8.16 -33.10 -2.94
CA ALA A 739 -9.16 -33.95 -3.57
C ALA A 739 -10.12 -33.13 -4.43
N ALA A 740 -10.36 -33.60 -5.66
CA ALA A 740 -11.22 -32.91 -6.63
C ALA A 740 -12.72 -33.03 -6.33
N ASN A 741 -13.14 -33.95 -5.45
CA ASN A 741 -14.51 -34.15 -5.01
C ASN A 741 -14.60 -34.97 -3.71
N ALA A 742 -15.79 -35.03 -3.11
CA ALA A 742 -16.03 -35.80 -1.89
C ALA A 742 -15.69 -37.30 -2.04
N SER A 743 -15.93 -37.93 -3.19
CA SER A 743 -15.63 -39.36 -3.39
C SER A 743 -14.15 -39.68 -3.56
N ALA A 744 -13.33 -38.69 -3.94
CA ALA A 744 -11.87 -38.77 -3.91
C ALA A 744 -11.33 -38.57 -2.50
N ALA A 745 -11.85 -37.58 -1.76
CA ALA A 745 -11.50 -37.35 -0.36
C ALA A 745 -11.81 -38.57 0.54
N ALA A 746 -12.94 -39.23 0.33
CA ALA A 746 -13.32 -40.45 1.05
C ALA A 746 -12.30 -41.60 0.93
N ARG A 747 -11.50 -41.66 -0.15
CA ARG A 747 -10.43 -42.67 -0.33
C ARG A 747 -9.16 -42.37 0.48
N ALA A 748 -9.07 -41.20 1.11
CA ALA A 748 -7.89 -40.72 1.81
C ALA A 748 -8.09 -40.50 3.32
N CYS A 749 -9.31 -40.66 3.86
CA CYS A 749 -9.61 -40.42 5.26
C CYS A 749 -8.65 -41.16 6.22
N ASP A 750 -8.36 -42.43 5.95
CA ASP A 750 -7.58 -43.30 6.86
C ASP A 750 -6.10 -42.90 7.01
N ASN A 751 -5.58 -42.04 6.12
CA ASN A 751 -4.14 -41.80 5.97
C ASN A 751 -3.75 -40.32 5.82
N ALA A 752 -4.67 -39.38 6.00
CA ALA A 752 -4.42 -37.95 5.82
C ALA A 752 -4.50 -37.20 7.16
N ASN A 753 -3.62 -36.22 7.37
CA ASN A 753 -3.73 -35.28 8.48
C ASN A 753 -4.57 -34.05 8.11
N LEU A 754 -4.55 -33.68 6.82
CA LEU A 754 -5.29 -32.58 6.24
C LEU A 754 -5.82 -32.98 4.86
N ILE A 755 -7.11 -32.72 4.60
CA ILE A 755 -7.73 -32.91 3.30
C ILE A 755 -8.38 -31.60 2.81
N VAL A 756 -7.92 -31.09 1.67
CA VAL A 756 -8.50 -29.94 0.98
C VAL A 756 -9.41 -30.43 -0.15
N VAL A 757 -10.69 -30.06 -0.15
CA VAL A 757 -11.69 -30.56 -1.12
C VAL A 757 -12.16 -29.45 -2.06
N ASP A 758 -11.87 -29.54 -3.37
CA ASP A 758 -12.38 -28.63 -4.45
C ASP A 758 -13.86 -28.93 -4.80
N ASP A 759 -14.70 -29.11 -3.79
CA ASP A 759 -16.12 -29.36 -3.92
C ASP A 759 -16.88 -28.57 -2.85
N ALA A 760 -17.77 -27.69 -3.29
CA ALA A 760 -18.59 -26.88 -2.40
C ALA A 760 -19.80 -27.64 -1.84
N THR A 761 -20.16 -28.78 -2.44
CA THR A 761 -21.27 -29.63 -1.98
C THR A 761 -20.83 -30.64 -0.91
N ALA A 762 -19.53 -30.78 -0.70
CA ALA A 762 -18.97 -31.64 0.33
C ALA A 762 -19.21 -31.08 1.75
N SER A 763 -19.64 -31.95 2.65
CA SER A 763 -19.74 -31.73 4.10
C SER A 763 -19.39 -33.03 4.81
N ASP A 764 -18.68 -32.95 5.93
CA ASP A 764 -18.41 -34.08 6.86
C ASP A 764 -17.84 -35.35 6.19
N VAL A 765 -16.89 -35.18 5.26
CA VAL A 765 -16.39 -36.29 4.42
C VAL A 765 -15.53 -37.31 5.20
N CYS A 766 -14.74 -36.84 6.17
CA CYS A 766 -13.83 -37.67 6.96
C CYS A 766 -13.90 -37.25 8.45
N PRO A 767 -14.67 -37.94 9.31
CA PRO A 767 -14.69 -37.64 10.74
C PRO A 767 -13.34 -37.98 11.38
N GLY A 768 -12.78 -37.04 12.16
CA GLY A 768 -11.49 -37.19 12.84
C GLY A 768 -10.27 -36.65 12.07
N VAL A 769 -10.44 -36.19 10.83
CA VAL A 769 -9.38 -35.55 10.03
C VAL A 769 -9.70 -34.06 9.86
N ALA A 770 -8.68 -33.20 9.80
CA ALA A 770 -8.89 -31.80 9.43
C ALA A 770 -9.30 -31.72 7.94
N VAL A 771 -10.55 -31.35 7.69
CA VAL A 771 -11.09 -31.15 6.34
C VAL A 771 -11.29 -29.66 6.09
N LEU A 772 -10.81 -29.18 4.96
CA LEU A 772 -11.01 -27.81 4.47
C LEU A 772 -11.76 -27.87 3.15
N THR A 773 -13.00 -27.39 3.13
CA THR A 773 -13.88 -27.44 1.98
C THR A 773 -13.80 -26.16 1.14
N LYS A 774 -14.09 -26.30 -0.16
CA LYS A 774 -14.30 -25.14 -1.03
C LYS A 774 -15.40 -24.20 -0.54
N ARG A 775 -16.41 -24.73 0.15
CA ARG A 775 -17.51 -23.93 0.72
C ARG A 775 -17.01 -22.97 1.80
N GLU A 776 -16.10 -23.43 2.65
CA GLU A 776 -15.46 -22.59 3.67
C GLU A 776 -14.53 -21.57 3.03
N LEU A 777 -13.71 -21.97 2.05
CA LEU A 777 -12.82 -21.04 1.32
C LEU A 777 -13.59 -19.95 0.56
N ALA A 778 -14.72 -20.29 -0.07
CA ALA A 778 -15.59 -19.31 -0.72
C ALA A 778 -16.18 -18.28 0.28
N ARG A 779 -16.42 -18.69 1.54
CA ARG A 779 -16.88 -17.80 2.62
C ARG A 779 -15.74 -17.00 3.25
N LEU A 780 -14.64 -17.64 3.61
CA LEU A 780 -13.61 -17.12 4.51
C LEU A 780 -12.29 -16.76 3.79
N GLY A 781 -12.25 -16.84 2.46
CA GLY A 781 -11.08 -16.54 1.64
C GLY A 781 -10.01 -17.65 1.69
N SER A 782 -8.79 -17.31 1.24
CA SER A 782 -7.63 -18.20 1.35
C SER A 782 -7.35 -18.63 2.80
N ALA A 783 -6.70 -19.78 2.99
CA ALA A 783 -6.30 -20.27 4.31
C ALA A 783 -4.79 -20.49 4.41
N SER A 784 -4.25 -20.30 5.63
CA SER A 784 -2.92 -20.73 6.04
C SER A 784 -3.06 -21.69 7.22
N ILE A 785 -2.37 -22.83 7.15
CA ILE A 785 -2.56 -23.93 8.08
C ILE A 785 -1.26 -24.21 8.81
N PHE A 786 -1.35 -24.30 10.13
CA PHE A 786 -0.26 -24.58 11.03
C PHE A 786 -0.49 -25.97 11.64
N ILE A 787 0.51 -26.84 11.54
CA ILE A 787 0.44 -28.23 12.01
C ILE A 787 1.49 -28.36 13.10
N THR A 788 1.06 -28.47 14.36
CA THR A 788 2.00 -28.64 15.47
C THR A 788 2.34 -30.12 15.65
N ALA A 789 3.64 -30.42 15.76
CA ALA A 789 4.10 -31.76 16.10
C ALA A 789 3.63 -32.12 17.53
N ALA A 790 2.74 -33.10 17.64
CA ALA A 790 2.26 -33.58 18.92
C ALA A 790 3.34 -34.41 19.65
N ALA A 791 3.39 -34.27 20.98
CA ALA A 791 4.14 -35.18 21.82
C ALA A 791 3.57 -36.61 21.71
N ALA A 792 4.42 -37.62 21.92
CA ALA A 792 4.08 -39.02 21.68
C ALA A 792 2.78 -39.45 22.38
N GLY A 793 1.78 -39.84 21.58
CA GLY A 793 0.48 -40.33 22.05
C GLY A 793 -0.69 -39.34 21.95
N VAL A 794 -0.49 -38.14 21.41
CA VAL A 794 -1.57 -37.16 21.14
C VAL A 794 -1.69 -36.92 19.63
N ASP A 795 -2.90 -36.67 19.13
CA ASP A 795 -3.13 -36.30 17.73
C ASP A 795 -2.51 -34.94 17.39
N ARG A 796 -2.05 -34.77 16.15
CA ARG A 796 -1.47 -33.50 15.68
C ARG A 796 -2.53 -32.41 15.66
N ALA A 797 -2.30 -31.31 16.39
CA ALA A 797 -3.16 -30.14 16.31
C ALA A 797 -2.98 -29.44 14.95
N VAL A 798 -4.10 -29.20 14.27
CA VAL A 798 -4.16 -28.48 12.99
C VAL A 798 -4.93 -27.19 13.22
N GLU A 799 -4.23 -26.05 13.19
CA GLU A 799 -4.84 -24.73 13.26
C GLU A 799 -5.03 -24.17 11.84
N ILE A 800 -6.28 -23.86 11.47
CA ILE A 800 -6.62 -23.25 10.19
C ILE A 800 -6.91 -21.77 10.43
N ARG A 801 -6.01 -20.89 9.98
CA ARG A 801 -6.22 -19.43 9.97
C ARG A 801 -6.77 -19.02 8.60
N HIS A 802 -7.92 -18.36 8.57
CA HIS A 802 -8.54 -17.85 7.34
C HIS A 802 -8.21 -16.38 7.09
N ALA A 803 -8.30 -15.93 5.84
CA ALA A 803 -8.03 -14.54 5.46
C ALA A 803 -9.17 -13.57 5.78
N VAL A 804 -10.40 -14.07 5.88
CA VAL A 804 -11.60 -13.31 6.20
C VAL A 804 -12.32 -13.97 7.37
N ALA A 805 -12.77 -13.18 8.33
CA ALA A 805 -13.62 -13.61 9.43
C ALA A 805 -15.09 -13.20 9.21
N GLU A 806 -16.02 -13.90 9.85
CA GLU A 806 -17.41 -13.48 9.98
C GLU A 806 -17.61 -12.77 11.35
N PRO A 807 -18.49 -11.75 11.45
CA PRO A 807 -19.34 -11.21 10.39
C PRO A 807 -18.56 -10.39 9.34
N TYR A 808 -19.09 -10.32 8.14
CA TYR A 808 -18.40 -9.67 7.02
C TYR A 808 -18.34 -8.15 7.13
N ARG A 809 -17.14 -7.59 6.88
CA ARG A 809 -16.98 -6.18 6.49
C ARG A 809 -17.63 -5.90 5.13
N PRO A 810 -18.02 -4.65 4.80
CA PRO A 810 -18.77 -4.33 3.57
C PRO A 810 -18.11 -4.82 2.27
N TRP A 811 -16.78 -4.74 2.16
CA TRP A 811 -16.00 -5.21 1.00
C TRP A 811 -15.80 -6.74 0.92
N HIS A 812 -16.35 -7.50 1.88
CA HIS A 812 -16.42 -8.96 1.87
C HIS A 812 -17.85 -9.50 1.87
N ALA A 813 -18.86 -8.65 2.11
CA ALA A 813 -20.26 -9.06 2.25
C ALA A 813 -20.83 -9.75 1.00
N GLN A 814 -20.21 -9.58 -0.17
CA GLN A 814 -20.57 -10.26 -1.42
C GLN A 814 -20.31 -11.78 -1.39
N ARG A 815 -19.35 -12.26 -0.56
CA ARG A 815 -18.91 -13.67 -0.49
C ARG A 815 -20.04 -14.65 -0.17
N GLN A 816 -20.92 -14.27 0.76
CA GLN A 816 -22.07 -15.08 1.20
C GLN A 816 -23.07 -15.39 0.06
N PHE A 817 -23.12 -14.57 -0.99
CA PHE A 817 -24.05 -14.72 -2.10
C PHE A 817 -23.52 -15.61 -3.24
N SER A 818 -22.24 -16.00 -3.19
CA SER A 818 -21.68 -16.94 -4.16
C SER A 818 -22.43 -18.28 -4.16
N ARG A 819 -22.34 -19.04 -5.25
CA ARG A 819 -22.94 -20.39 -5.30
C ARG A 819 -22.19 -21.35 -4.38
N GLU A 820 -20.87 -21.20 -4.31
CA GLU A 820 -19.97 -22.09 -3.57
C GLU A 820 -20.12 -21.89 -2.06
N ALA A 821 -20.22 -20.64 -1.55
CA ALA A 821 -20.53 -20.39 -0.13
C ALA A 821 -21.88 -21.00 0.32
N ARG A 822 -22.86 -21.04 -0.59
CA ARG A 822 -24.18 -21.64 -0.37
C ARG A 822 -24.19 -23.18 -0.53
N GLY A 823 -23.05 -23.80 -0.80
CA GLY A 823 -22.94 -25.24 -0.98
C GLY A 823 -23.67 -25.78 -2.22
N LEU A 824 -23.87 -24.94 -3.24
CA LEU A 824 -24.55 -25.34 -4.47
C LEU A 824 -23.54 -25.87 -5.50
N PRO A 825 -23.88 -26.92 -6.27
CA PRO A 825 -23.00 -27.45 -7.30
C PRO A 825 -22.70 -26.40 -8.39
N PRO A 826 -21.61 -26.58 -9.16
CA PRO A 826 -21.28 -25.75 -10.32
C PRO A 826 -22.48 -25.63 -11.26
N TYR A 827 -22.66 -24.44 -11.87
CA TYR A 827 -23.75 -24.22 -12.80
C TYR A 827 -23.54 -25.06 -14.07
N LYS A 828 -24.24 -26.19 -14.19
CA LYS A 828 -24.35 -26.93 -15.45
C LYS A 828 -25.14 -26.06 -16.43
N ARG A 829 -24.47 -25.62 -17.49
CA ARG A 829 -25.15 -24.97 -18.62
C ARG A 829 -26.11 -26.00 -19.21
N VAL A 830 -27.39 -25.65 -19.33
CA VAL A 830 -28.33 -26.47 -20.11
C VAL A 830 -27.79 -26.51 -21.53
N GLU A 831 -27.41 -27.69 -21.99
CA GLU A 831 -27.01 -27.89 -23.37
C GLU A 831 -28.22 -27.60 -24.25
N MET A 832 -28.12 -26.56 -25.09
CA MET A 832 -29.12 -26.36 -26.13
C MET A 832 -29.08 -27.59 -27.04
N PRO A 833 -30.23 -28.21 -27.37
CA PRO A 833 -30.24 -29.31 -28.32
C PRO A 833 -29.56 -28.83 -29.62
N PRO A 834 -28.77 -29.71 -30.29
CA PRO A 834 -28.06 -29.33 -31.50
C PRO A 834 -29.04 -28.74 -32.50
N LYS A 835 -28.67 -27.61 -33.12
CA LYS A 835 -29.47 -27.01 -34.20
C LYS A 835 -29.66 -28.06 -35.29
N THR A 836 -30.85 -28.65 -35.35
CA THR A 836 -31.22 -29.54 -36.45
C THR A 836 -31.14 -28.76 -37.75
N SER A 837 -30.40 -29.31 -38.70
CA SER A 837 -30.18 -28.72 -40.02
C SER A 837 -31.45 -28.86 -40.87
N ALA A 838 -32.46 -28.04 -40.57
CA ALA A 838 -33.67 -27.91 -41.36
C ALA A 838 -33.34 -27.19 -42.69
N GLY A 839 -32.89 -27.95 -43.69
CA GLY A 839 -32.50 -27.38 -44.97
C GLY A 839 -31.99 -28.37 -46.02
N ALA A 840 -32.85 -29.27 -46.49
CA ALA A 840 -32.84 -29.79 -47.88
C ALA A 840 -33.96 -30.83 -48.11
N THR A 841 -35.11 -30.42 -48.65
CA THR A 841 -35.99 -31.12 -49.63
C THR A 841 -37.46 -30.65 -49.54
N THR A 842 -37.73 -29.45 -50.06
CA THR A 842 -39.07 -29.08 -50.53
C THR A 842 -39.08 -29.11 -52.05
N ALA A 843 -39.67 -30.16 -52.63
CA ALA A 843 -39.86 -30.25 -54.08
C ALA A 843 -40.86 -29.18 -54.54
N HIS A 844 -40.50 -28.42 -55.58
CA HIS A 844 -41.40 -27.45 -56.21
C HIS A 844 -42.59 -28.14 -56.90
N PRO A 845 -43.85 -27.77 -56.61
CA PRO A 845 -44.93 -27.98 -57.54
C PRO A 845 -44.87 -26.90 -58.64
N LYS A 846 -44.80 -27.33 -59.91
CA LYS A 846 -45.00 -26.43 -61.06
C LYS A 846 -46.45 -25.95 -61.10
N ALA A 847 -46.66 -24.65 -61.32
CA ALA A 847 -47.94 -24.07 -61.74
C ALA A 847 -47.79 -23.48 -63.17
N PRO A 848 -48.87 -23.40 -63.96
CA PRO A 848 -48.76 -23.54 -65.42
C PRO A 848 -48.67 -22.22 -66.20
N THR A 849 -48.02 -22.29 -67.37
CA THR A 849 -48.16 -21.30 -68.45
C THR A 849 -49.46 -21.51 -69.22
N ALA A 850 -50.13 -20.41 -69.59
CA ALA A 850 -51.40 -20.42 -70.30
C ALA A 850 -51.23 -20.25 -71.83
N THR A 851 -52.01 -21.00 -72.61
CA THR A 851 -52.44 -20.64 -73.97
C THR A 851 -53.62 -21.50 -74.41
N THR A 852 -54.64 -20.87 -75.02
CA THR A 852 -55.66 -21.43 -75.96
C THR A 852 -56.37 -22.74 -75.55
N ARG A 853 -57.70 -22.78 -75.47
CA ARG A 853 -58.64 -22.30 -76.50
C ARG A 853 -60.04 -22.11 -75.91
#